data_AF-A0A9W7CP80-F1
#
_entry.id   AF-A0A9W7CP80-F1
#
_cell.length_a   1.000
_cell.length_b   1.000
_cell.length_c   1.000
_cell.angle_alpha   90.00
_cell.angle_beta   90.00
_cell.angle_gamma   90.00
#
_symmetry.space_group_name_H-M   'P 1'
#
loop_
_entity.id
_entity.type
_entity.pdbx_description
1 polymer ?
#
loop_
_entity_poly.entity_id
_entity_poly.type
_entity_poly.pdbx_seq_one_letter_code
_entity_poly.pdbx_strand_id
1 'polypeptide(L)'
;MAEGWKEAAIAAINEARENHSASPLVSDPTVTVAADAHAAAMADGKYTSHWNEQGEQPYQRYYLAGCNDHVTECVYGQDSAEGAPLDMSPEGVAALVKAAQGKFSNPEGEDMPKHLAKEHTHVAIGIFAEGGTFRYVEVYIDRHVDMSEKTPSNIVGSDVTLSGTVLDPSKLGPYCCIVYYESPQGALDASALNDDFAGPYFDYSENQAAVVWPWEISYNKEDGNFSIPVSFSTVPEAGNYYVKVFLKGGVDSIPYEEKEEGLEVPGPGVTCATSIVLTVTDKTVDSSADHLALSTLHIETGTIEERQAISTAVISSQKPDPNPITEIVPLAGVGLVVPDSTYEHNLFVPVERQESGTIGNLTLCYKRAASAAGEGDELGLSEIRFLTATAGEDVQVPPGFTMTDVDLCKMLPDASAGDDEEKKEGGSGDTQCFLAVRKEPISDPECPPLIVDVAVVYAEAGFEMGGGYVSTELPKAVCEAFQSPVFVCTKVQGAGKEAADKLAEEAAAKANNEIADQLAEDGSMMSEEKSVEEINLETDLTKEEMLDLEDERAMRLAEQAERDEEEAQEKAEQQMLKGLQQSIESLERERNLLTREHSELQKKLAAHLASQKRRENTERNDKENMAAHEMEKQYNDTLTAIVLGEEKLNNQKSEYDKIAIDLQTRLDEKECKANEISQAFRDFKREISRHSENSRTGKPMPKKVIAQFEQAEIKKDEEAERVRLKNINLKMTVKKLENNLRAKEQLAEGLHLIDFEQLKIENQTLNEKIEERNEELHKLRKKNTTTVQVLTHIKEKLQAVQADNAVTRSKLTSLDSSLSSSRDRLTQLKRSRELIRASNVVLKQKRGFANSELLVVDFDTRKVKLQAKKAQLAELMERHTILEDTIQAASGL
;
A
#
# COMPACT_ATOMS: atom_id res chain seq x y z
N MET A 1 -5.37 36.48 -29.80
CA MET A 1 -4.50 37.61 -29.40
C MET A 1 -3.42 37.15 -28.42
N ALA A 2 -3.78 36.40 -27.36
CA ALA A 2 -2.80 35.81 -26.43
C ALA A 2 -1.71 34.95 -27.12
N GLU A 3 -2.09 34.10 -28.10
CA GLU A 3 -1.12 33.28 -28.86
C GLU A 3 -0.02 34.12 -29.55
N GLY A 4 -0.37 35.26 -30.14
CA GLY A 4 0.61 36.13 -30.81
C GLY A 4 1.62 36.77 -29.85
N TRP A 5 1.24 37.00 -28.59
CA TRP A 5 2.17 37.48 -27.57
C TRP A 5 3.11 36.38 -27.09
N LYS A 6 2.62 35.14 -26.96
CA LYS A 6 3.43 33.98 -26.60
C LYS A 6 4.47 33.66 -27.67
N GLU A 7 4.07 33.64 -28.94
CA GLU A 7 5.00 33.43 -30.06
C GLU A 7 6.10 34.52 -30.09
N ALA A 8 5.72 35.79 -29.88
CA ALA A 8 6.67 36.88 -29.81
C ALA A 8 7.63 36.76 -28.61
N ALA A 9 7.13 36.32 -27.45
CA ALA A 9 7.94 36.08 -26.26
C ALA A 9 8.97 34.96 -26.48
N ILE A 10 8.55 33.83 -27.05
CA ILE A 10 9.43 32.70 -27.38
C ILE A 10 10.48 33.11 -28.43
N ALA A 11 10.08 33.89 -29.44
CA ALA A 11 11.01 34.42 -30.43
C ALA A 11 12.10 35.30 -29.78
N ALA A 12 11.73 36.17 -28.84
CA ALA A 12 12.69 37.00 -28.11
C ALA A 12 13.63 36.16 -27.22
N ILE A 13 13.12 35.12 -26.55
CA ILE A 13 13.94 34.18 -25.78
C ILE A 13 14.95 33.48 -26.69
N ASN A 14 14.50 32.99 -27.84
CA ASN A 14 15.37 32.28 -28.79
C ASN A 14 16.41 33.20 -29.45
N GLU A 15 16.08 34.45 -29.73
CA GLU A 15 17.05 35.46 -30.17
C GLU A 15 18.13 35.71 -29.11
N ALA A 16 17.73 35.82 -27.83
CA ALA A 16 18.68 35.96 -26.73
C ALA A 16 19.59 34.72 -26.59
N ARG A 17 19.03 33.51 -26.75
CA ARG A 17 19.79 32.25 -26.72
C ARG A 17 20.77 32.11 -27.88
N GLU A 18 20.36 32.49 -29.09
CA GLU A 18 21.23 32.50 -30.27
C GLU A 18 22.43 33.43 -30.07
N ASN A 19 22.20 34.63 -29.54
CA ASN A 19 23.25 35.59 -29.20
C ASN A 19 24.26 35.06 -28.16
N HIS A 20 23.85 34.08 -27.35
CA HIS A 20 24.69 33.42 -26.33
C HIS A 20 25.13 32.00 -26.73
N SER A 21 24.96 31.61 -28.00
CA SER A 21 25.33 30.26 -28.51
C SER A 21 24.64 29.10 -27.77
N ALA A 22 23.43 29.32 -27.28
CA ALA A 22 22.55 28.27 -26.73
C ALA A 22 21.55 27.81 -27.80
N SER A 23 21.13 26.55 -27.74
CA SER A 23 20.16 25.97 -28.69
C SER A 23 18.78 26.62 -28.54
N PRO A 24 18.05 26.87 -29.63
CA PRO A 24 16.70 27.43 -29.56
C PRO A 24 15.73 26.45 -28.89
N LEU A 25 14.78 26.98 -28.12
CA LEU A 25 13.75 26.24 -27.40
C LEU A 25 12.51 26.04 -28.27
N VAL A 26 11.91 24.87 -28.13
CA VAL A 26 10.64 24.48 -28.78
C VAL A 26 9.46 24.79 -27.86
N SER A 27 8.34 25.24 -28.40
CA SER A 27 7.14 25.49 -27.58
C SER A 27 6.49 24.18 -27.13
N ASP A 28 6.15 24.05 -25.84
CA ASP A 28 5.38 22.92 -25.32
C ASP A 28 3.91 23.31 -25.06
N PRO A 29 2.93 22.73 -25.80
CA PRO A 29 1.53 23.12 -25.69
C PRO A 29 0.87 22.62 -24.40
N THR A 30 1.27 21.46 -23.88
CA THR A 30 0.67 20.85 -22.68
C THR A 30 1.00 21.69 -21.46
N VAL A 31 2.29 22.01 -21.28
CA VAL A 31 2.75 22.88 -20.19
C VAL A 31 2.24 24.31 -20.36
N THR A 32 2.06 24.78 -21.60
CA THR A 32 1.49 26.11 -21.88
C THR A 32 0.06 26.26 -21.34
N VAL A 33 -0.77 25.22 -21.45
CA VAL A 33 -2.13 25.24 -20.88
C VAL A 33 -2.09 25.30 -19.35
N ALA A 34 -1.19 24.55 -18.72
CA ALA A 34 -1.01 24.59 -17.26
C ALA A 34 -0.46 25.94 -16.78
N ALA A 35 0.46 26.55 -17.54
CA ALA A 35 1.00 27.87 -17.25
C ALA A 35 -0.05 28.98 -17.39
N ASP A 36 -0.96 28.88 -18.37
CA ASP A 36 -2.11 29.78 -18.49
C ASP A 36 -3.07 29.65 -17.29
N ALA A 37 -3.36 28.41 -16.88
CA ALA A 37 -4.20 28.15 -15.72
C ALA A 37 -3.57 28.75 -14.44
N HIS A 38 -2.25 28.61 -14.26
CA HIS A 38 -1.53 29.23 -13.15
C HIS A 38 -1.57 30.77 -13.22
N ALA A 39 -1.35 31.35 -14.40
CA ALA A 39 -1.45 32.80 -14.61
C ALA A 39 -2.86 33.34 -14.30
N ALA A 40 -3.91 32.61 -14.67
CA ALA A 40 -5.29 32.96 -14.37
C ALA A 40 -5.61 32.82 -12.87
N ALA A 41 -5.14 31.75 -12.21
CA ALA A 41 -5.32 31.55 -10.77
C ALA A 41 -4.63 32.67 -9.96
N MET A 42 -3.40 33.04 -10.31
CA MET A 42 -2.69 34.18 -9.71
C MET A 42 -3.44 35.51 -9.87
N ALA A 43 -4.12 35.69 -11.00
CA ALA A 43 -4.90 36.89 -11.26
C ALA A 43 -6.18 36.94 -10.41
N ASP A 44 -6.91 35.82 -10.32
CA ASP A 44 -8.15 35.71 -9.55
C ASP A 44 -7.89 35.80 -8.04
N GLY A 45 -6.89 35.06 -7.56
CA GLY A 45 -6.45 35.07 -6.16
C GLY A 45 -5.66 36.32 -5.76
N LYS A 46 -5.34 37.22 -6.70
CA LYS A 46 -4.57 38.46 -6.47
C LYS A 46 -3.24 38.24 -5.76
N TYR A 47 -2.48 37.25 -6.23
CA TYR A 47 -1.13 36.97 -5.75
C TYR A 47 -0.15 36.82 -6.91
N THR A 48 1.14 36.80 -6.61
CA THR A 48 2.21 36.44 -7.57
C THR A 48 3.22 35.56 -6.87
N SER A 49 3.16 34.25 -7.13
CA SER A 49 4.02 33.25 -6.49
C SER A 49 4.24 32.07 -7.43
N HIS A 50 5.35 31.35 -7.22
CA HIS A 50 5.62 30.05 -7.83
C HIS A 50 4.67 28.95 -7.32
N TRP A 51 4.12 29.16 -6.13
CA TRP A 51 3.16 28.28 -5.47
C TRP A 51 1.73 28.65 -5.88
N ASN A 52 0.84 27.67 -5.90
CA ASN A 52 -0.59 27.92 -6.06
C ASN A 52 -1.34 27.82 -4.72
N GLU A 53 -2.64 28.11 -4.75
CA GLU A 53 -3.53 28.04 -3.58
C GLU A 53 -3.65 26.62 -2.99
N GLN A 54 -3.29 25.59 -3.74
CA GLN A 54 -3.25 24.20 -3.26
C GLN A 54 -1.94 23.88 -2.52
N GLY A 55 -0.97 24.81 -2.49
CA GLY A 55 0.35 24.57 -1.93
C GLY A 55 1.25 23.76 -2.86
N GLU A 56 0.99 23.75 -4.16
CA GLU A 56 1.77 22.99 -5.14
C GLU A 56 2.91 23.86 -5.72
N GLN A 57 4.12 23.29 -5.74
CA GLN A 57 5.30 23.86 -6.39
C GLN A 57 5.26 23.65 -7.92
N PRO A 58 6.13 24.33 -8.69
CA PRO A 58 6.14 24.19 -10.15
C PRO A 58 6.23 22.74 -10.65
N TYR A 59 7.17 21.95 -10.13
CA TYR A 59 7.37 20.56 -10.56
C TYR A 59 6.15 19.67 -10.23
N GLN A 60 5.46 19.88 -9.10
CA GLN A 60 4.21 19.19 -8.76
C GLN A 60 3.07 19.57 -9.70
N ARG A 61 2.88 20.88 -9.93
CA ARG A 61 1.82 21.42 -10.77
C ARG A 61 1.95 20.95 -12.22
N TYR A 62 3.16 21.00 -12.78
CA TYR A 62 3.38 20.57 -14.15
C TYR A 62 3.36 19.05 -14.29
N TYR A 63 3.79 18.28 -13.27
CA TYR A 63 3.62 16.83 -13.23
C TYR A 63 2.15 16.42 -13.27
N LEU A 64 1.29 17.03 -12.45
CA LEU A 64 -0.16 16.79 -12.46
C LEU A 64 -0.82 17.17 -13.79
N ALA A 65 -0.22 18.09 -14.55
CA ALA A 65 -0.64 18.43 -15.91
C ALA A 65 -0.10 17.47 -16.99
N GLY A 66 0.67 16.43 -16.62
CA GLY A 66 1.21 15.42 -17.52
C GLY A 66 2.65 15.67 -17.99
N CYS A 67 3.40 16.55 -17.34
CA CYS A 67 4.81 16.82 -17.66
C CYS A 67 5.75 16.03 -16.72
N ASN A 68 6.37 14.97 -17.24
CA ASN A 68 7.36 14.19 -16.48
C ASN A 68 8.76 14.81 -16.48
N ASP A 69 8.99 15.83 -17.32
CA ASP A 69 10.28 16.46 -17.53
C ASP A 69 10.64 17.45 -16.41
N HIS A 70 11.94 17.67 -16.16
CA HIS A 70 12.39 18.72 -15.24
C HIS A 70 11.95 20.11 -15.71
N VAL A 71 11.47 20.96 -14.78
CA VAL A 71 10.91 22.29 -15.08
C VAL A 71 11.49 23.41 -14.22
N THR A 72 11.79 24.54 -14.87
CA THR A 72 12.21 25.78 -14.21
C THR A 72 11.21 26.90 -14.54
N GLU A 73 10.65 27.54 -13.51
CA GLU A 73 9.63 28.58 -13.67
C GLU A 73 10.15 29.99 -13.32
N CYS A 74 9.66 30.98 -14.07
CA CYS A 74 9.73 32.40 -13.78
C CYS A 74 8.30 32.98 -13.77
N VAL A 75 7.94 33.74 -12.73
CA VAL A 75 6.62 34.38 -12.61
C VAL A 75 6.75 35.90 -12.48
N TYR A 76 5.83 36.62 -13.12
CA TYR A 76 5.72 38.06 -13.05
C TYR A 76 4.25 38.46 -12.95
N GLY A 77 3.95 39.38 -12.04
CA GLY A 77 2.61 39.93 -11.88
C GLY A 77 2.65 41.44 -11.68
N GLN A 78 1.63 42.11 -12.22
CA GLN A 78 1.40 43.53 -12.02
C GLN A 78 -0.10 43.83 -12.02
N ASP A 79 -0.53 44.59 -11.02
CA ASP A 79 -1.91 45.07 -10.88
C ASP A 79 -1.98 46.59 -11.05
N SER A 80 -3.15 47.09 -11.49
CA SER A 80 -3.40 48.53 -11.64
C SER A 80 -3.34 49.26 -10.30
N ALA A 81 -2.55 50.33 -10.21
CA ALA A 81 -2.51 51.17 -9.04
C ALA A 81 -3.68 52.18 -9.02
N GLU A 82 -4.09 52.63 -7.83
CA GLU A 82 -5.11 53.67 -7.69
C GLU A 82 -4.73 54.93 -8.48
N GLY A 83 -5.54 55.26 -9.50
CA GLY A 83 -5.33 56.41 -10.38
C GLY A 83 -4.41 56.18 -11.60
N ALA A 84 -3.87 54.97 -11.79
CA ALA A 84 -3.03 54.61 -12.94
C ALA A 84 -3.41 53.21 -13.48
N PRO A 85 -4.44 53.11 -14.34
CA PRO A 85 -4.84 51.83 -14.93
C PRO A 85 -3.76 51.30 -15.86
N LEU A 86 -3.55 49.98 -15.84
CA LEU A 86 -2.66 49.33 -16.81
C LEU A 86 -3.23 49.43 -18.23
N ASP A 87 -2.33 49.63 -19.20
CA ASP A 87 -2.69 49.62 -20.62
C ASP A 87 -2.91 48.17 -21.09
N MET A 88 -4.18 47.78 -21.22
CA MET A 88 -4.61 46.46 -21.67
C MET A 88 -4.83 46.41 -23.20
N SER A 89 -4.38 47.42 -23.95
CA SER A 89 -4.29 47.33 -25.40
C SER A 89 -3.26 46.28 -25.83
N PRO A 90 -3.32 45.74 -27.06
CA PRO A 90 -2.32 44.80 -27.55
C PRO A 90 -0.88 45.31 -27.46
N GLU A 91 -0.66 46.61 -27.69
CA GLU A 91 0.64 47.26 -27.54
C GLU A 91 1.06 47.40 -26.07
N GLY A 92 0.11 47.70 -25.19
CA GLY A 92 0.34 47.78 -23.75
C GLY A 92 0.73 46.43 -23.13
N VAL A 93 0.00 45.36 -23.47
CA VAL A 93 0.32 44.00 -23.02
C VAL A 93 1.68 43.54 -23.56
N ALA A 94 2.02 43.86 -24.81
CA ALA A 94 3.34 43.56 -25.36
C ALA A 94 4.47 44.30 -24.61
N ALA A 95 4.23 45.54 -24.16
CA ALA A 95 5.18 46.27 -23.32
C ALA A 95 5.33 45.63 -21.93
N LEU A 96 4.25 45.11 -21.34
CA LEU A 96 4.27 44.39 -20.06
C LEU A 96 5.04 43.06 -20.16
N VAL A 97 4.83 42.29 -21.24
CA VAL A 97 5.63 41.06 -21.52
C VAL A 97 7.11 41.40 -21.62
N LYS A 98 7.47 42.45 -22.36
CA LYS A 98 8.87 42.89 -22.47
C LYS A 98 9.45 43.33 -21.12
N ALA A 99 8.65 43.98 -20.27
CA ALA A 99 9.07 44.36 -18.92
C ALA A 99 9.31 43.13 -18.03
N ALA A 100 8.46 42.10 -18.13
CA ALA A 100 8.62 40.85 -17.42
C ALA A 100 9.91 40.12 -17.85
N GLN A 101 10.12 39.95 -19.17
CA GLN A 101 11.35 39.37 -19.72
C GLN A 101 12.61 40.15 -19.33
N GLY A 102 12.51 41.49 -19.27
CA GLY A 102 13.59 42.35 -18.80
C GLY A 102 13.97 42.07 -17.34
N LYS A 103 12.99 41.79 -16.46
CA LYS A 103 13.28 41.37 -15.07
C LYS A 103 13.92 39.98 -15.02
N PHE A 104 13.41 39.02 -15.81
CA PHE A 104 13.96 37.66 -15.84
C PHE A 104 15.36 37.57 -16.44
N SER A 105 15.74 38.56 -17.27
CA SER A 105 17.08 38.62 -17.88
C SER A 105 18.15 39.25 -16.98
N ASN A 106 17.75 39.89 -15.88
CA ASN A 106 18.68 40.49 -14.93
C ASN A 106 18.21 40.25 -13.49
N PRO A 107 18.13 38.97 -13.06
CA PRO A 107 17.73 38.61 -11.70
C PRO A 107 18.75 39.13 -10.68
N GLU A 108 18.27 39.67 -9.55
CA GLU A 108 19.14 40.09 -8.46
C GLU A 108 19.75 38.85 -7.78
N GLY A 109 21.07 38.67 -7.90
CA GLY A 109 21.81 37.64 -7.14
C GLY A 109 22.04 36.28 -7.83
N GLU A 110 21.63 36.11 -9.10
CA GLU A 110 21.97 34.91 -9.90
C GLU A 110 23.08 35.23 -10.92
N ASP A 111 24.06 34.33 -11.09
CA ASP A 111 25.20 34.52 -12.00
C ASP A 111 24.81 34.46 -13.50
N MET A 112 23.72 33.76 -13.84
CA MET A 112 23.24 33.58 -15.22
C MET A 112 21.71 33.55 -15.30
N PRO A 113 21.09 34.26 -16.28
CA PRO A 113 19.65 34.20 -16.50
C PRO A 113 19.15 32.79 -16.84
N LYS A 114 18.05 32.36 -16.22
CA LYS A 114 17.43 31.03 -16.42
C LYS A 114 17.19 30.69 -17.89
N HIS A 115 16.74 31.65 -18.69
CA HIS A 115 16.48 31.48 -20.12
C HIS A 115 17.71 31.12 -20.97
N LEU A 116 18.94 31.25 -20.42
CA LEU A 116 20.20 30.92 -21.09
C LEU A 116 20.80 29.57 -20.66
N ALA A 117 20.15 28.84 -19.75
CA ALA A 117 20.62 27.51 -19.35
C ALA A 117 20.64 26.56 -20.56
N LYS A 118 21.71 25.75 -20.67
CA LYS A 118 21.98 24.92 -21.87
C LYS A 118 21.17 23.63 -21.86
N GLU A 119 20.69 23.25 -20.69
CA GLU A 119 19.91 22.06 -20.40
C GLU A 119 18.48 22.16 -20.97
N HIS A 120 17.96 23.40 -21.06
CA HIS A 120 16.61 23.70 -21.56
C HIS A 120 16.46 23.32 -23.04
N THR A 121 15.40 22.56 -23.32
CA THR A 121 15.03 22.08 -24.66
C THR A 121 13.70 22.67 -25.13
N HIS A 122 12.76 22.86 -24.22
CA HIS A 122 11.44 23.41 -24.52
C HIS A 122 11.11 24.60 -23.61
N VAL A 123 10.12 25.38 -24.01
CA VAL A 123 9.57 26.52 -23.25
C VAL A 123 8.06 26.58 -23.37
N ALA A 124 7.39 26.96 -22.29
CA ALA A 124 5.97 27.24 -22.25
C ALA A 124 5.72 28.63 -21.67
N ILE A 125 4.73 29.35 -22.22
CA ILE A 125 4.42 30.72 -21.83
C ILE A 125 2.96 30.83 -21.39
N GLY A 126 2.73 31.17 -20.12
CA GLY A 126 1.42 31.47 -19.56
C GLY A 126 1.15 32.98 -19.54
N ILE A 127 0.01 33.44 -20.04
CA ILE A 127 -0.33 34.87 -20.04
C ILE A 127 -1.80 35.08 -19.64
N PHE A 128 -2.01 35.92 -18.63
CA PHE A 128 -3.32 36.45 -18.27
C PHE A 128 -3.29 37.98 -18.24
N ALA A 129 -4.21 38.64 -18.96
CA ALA A 129 -4.27 40.10 -19.08
C ALA A 129 -5.72 40.56 -19.22
N GLU A 130 -6.41 40.79 -18.09
CA GLU A 130 -7.80 41.25 -18.06
C GLU A 130 -8.07 42.07 -16.79
N GLY A 131 -9.09 42.95 -16.82
CA GLY A 131 -9.61 43.59 -15.60
C GLY A 131 -8.65 44.55 -14.89
N GLY A 132 -7.56 44.97 -15.53
CA GLY A 132 -6.51 45.78 -14.90
C GLY A 132 -5.45 44.97 -14.16
N THR A 133 -5.40 43.66 -14.39
CA THR A 133 -4.44 42.70 -13.83
C THR A 133 -3.67 41.99 -14.95
N PHE A 134 -2.37 41.85 -14.76
CA PHE A 134 -1.46 41.15 -15.67
C PHE A 134 -0.66 40.08 -14.91
N ARG A 135 -0.60 38.86 -15.45
CA ARG A 135 0.23 37.75 -14.99
C ARG A 135 0.94 37.11 -16.18
N TYR A 136 2.22 36.81 -16.00
CA TYR A 136 3.09 36.26 -17.03
C TYR A 136 4.00 35.19 -16.42
N VAL A 137 4.04 34.02 -17.07
CA VAL A 137 4.78 32.84 -16.59
C VAL A 137 5.64 32.30 -17.73
N GLU A 138 6.92 32.08 -17.47
CA GLU A 138 7.81 31.33 -18.36
C GLU A 138 8.22 30.03 -17.69
N VAL A 139 8.02 28.91 -18.38
CA VAL A 139 8.39 27.58 -17.90
C VAL A 139 9.38 26.99 -18.88
N TYR A 140 10.59 26.73 -18.41
CA TYR A 140 11.65 26.07 -19.17
C TYR A 140 11.67 24.58 -18.84
N ILE A 141 11.81 23.73 -19.86
CA ILE A 141 11.63 22.28 -19.72
C ILE A 141 12.86 21.54 -20.26
N ASP A 142 13.34 20.55 -19.48
CA ASP A 142 14.53 19.74 -19.75
C ASP A 142 14.13 18.33 -20.20
N ARG A 143 13.56 18.21 -21.40
CA ARG A 143 13.15 16.94 -22.00
C ARG A 143 14.33 16.15 -22.56
N HIS A 144 14.90 15.28 -21.72
CA HIS A 144 16.02 14.39 -22.09
C HIS A 144 15.68 12.89 -21.98
N VAL A 145 14.56 12.55 -21.32
CA VAL A 145 14.07 11.18 -21.16
C VAL A 145 12.61 11.08 -21.56
N ASP A 146 12.20 9.90 -22.01
CA ASP A 146 10.79 9.53 -22.18
C ASP A 146 10.44 8.43 -21.17
N MET A 147 9.53 8.75 -20.25
CA MET A 147 9.17 7.84 -19.16
C MET A 147 8.14 6.81 -19.63
N SER A 148 8.34 5.55 -19.27
CA SER A 148 7.44 4.45 -19.62
C SER A 148 6.08 4.59 -18.93
N GLU A 149 4.99 4.23 -19.61
CA GLU A 149 3.64 4.12 -19.02
C GLU A 149 3.56 3.11 -17.85
N LYS A 150 4.57 2.24 -17.71
CA LYS A 150 4.70 1.29 -16.59
C LYS A 150 5.22 1.94 -15.31
N THR A 151 5.64 3.21 -15.35
CA THR A 151 6.13 3.92 -14.17
C THR A 151 4.97 4.15 -13.20
N PRO A 152 5.03 3.62 -11.97
CA PRO A 152 3.94 3.77 -11.00
C PRO A 152 3.73 5.23 -10.63
N SER A 153 2.48 5.65 -10.39
CA SER A 153 2.16 6.97 -9.80
C SER A 153 2.18 6.95 -8.27
N ASN A 154 2.15 5.76 -7.67
CA ASN A 154 2.07 5.55 -6.22
C ASN A 154 3.16 4.57 -5.78
N ILE A 155 3.74 4.80 -4.60
CA ILE A 155 4.67 3.84 -3.99
C ILE A 155 3.85 2.87 -3.13
N VAL A 156 4.02 1.57 -3.37
CA VAL A 156 3.35 0.50 -2.63
C VAL A 156 4.41 -0.37 -1.98
N GLY A 157 4.47 -0.37 -0.65
CA GLY A 157 5.53 -1.08 0.09
C GLY A 157 6.81 -0.27 0.16
N SER A 158 7.96 -0.93 0.01
CA SER A 158 9.30 -0.34 0.15
C SER A 158 10.04 -0.11 -1.17
N ASP A 159 9.50 -0.56 -2.30
CA ASP A 159 10.23 -0.59 -3.56
C ASP A 159 9.39 -0.05 -4.72
N VAL A 160 10.00 0.77 -5.56
CA VAL A 160 9.41 1.30 -6.79
C VAL A 160 10.43 1.25 -7.90
N THR A 161 10.06 0.73 -9.07
CA THR A 161 10.96 0.71 -10.24
C THR A 161 10.52 1.76 -11.24
N LEU A 162 11.43 2.68 -11.57
CA LEU A 162 11.23 3.69 -12.61
C LEU A 162 11.84 3.18 -13.91
N SER A 163 11.12 3.30 -15.03
CA SER A 163 11.61 2.85 -16.33
C SER A 163 11.34 3.90 -17.40
N GLY A 164 12.27 4.04 -18.34
CA GLY A 164 12.17 5.02 -19.41
C GLY A 164 13.27 4.83 -20.45
N THR A 165 13.34 5.76 -21.40
CA THR A 165 14.35 5.78 -22.46
C THR A 165 15.04 7.13 -22.50
N VAL A 166 16.35 7.16 -22.68
CA VAL A 166 17.11 8.39 -22.92
C VAL A 166 16.96 8.77 -24.38
N LEU A 167 16.59 10.02 -24.67
CA LEU A 167 16.32 10.49 -26.03
C LEU A 167 17.61 10.63 -26.87
N ASP A 168 18.74 10.97 -26.26
CA ASP A 168 20.06 11.01 -26.90
C ASP A 168 21.07 10.13 -26.13
N PRO A 169 20.98 8.80 -26.27
CA PRO A 169 21.81 7.85 -25.52
C PRO A 169 23.29 7.91 -25.91
N SER A 170 23.61 8.59 -27.03
CA SER A 170 24.99 8.82 -27.49
C SER A 170 25.72 9.90 -26.70
N LYS A 171 24.98 10.83 -26.08
CA LYS A 171 25.53 11.95 -25.32
C LYS A 171 25.32 11.83 -23.83
N LEU A 172 24.15 11.36 -23.41
CA LEU A 172 23.69 11.35 -22.03
C LEU A 172 23.39 9.92 -21.58
N GLY A 173 23.66 9.63 -20.31
CA GLY A 173 23.26 8.39 -19.66
C GLY A 173 22.78 8.64 -18.23
N PRO A 174 21.89 7.80 -17.68
CA PRO A 174 21.39 7.93 -16.32
C PRO A 174 22.53 7.77 -15.30
N TYR A 175 22.74 8.79 -14.48
CA TYR A 175 23.85 8.84 -13.54
C TYR A 175 23.42 8.51 -12.13
N CYS A 176 22.35 9.13 -11.63
CA CYS A 176 21.81 8.83 -10.32
C CYS A 176 20.33 9.21 -10.26
N CYS A 177 19.63 8.64 -9.29
CA CYS A 177 18.27 9.03 -8.95
C CYS A 177 18.24 9.47 -7.49
N ILE A 178 17.67 10.63 -7.21
CA ILE A 178 17.47 11.13 -5.85
C ILE A 178 15.99 11.31 -5.63
N VAL A 179 15.49 10.77 -4.52
CA VAL A 179 14.10 10.90 -4.11
C VAL A 179 14.04 11.72 -2.85
N TYR A 180 13.23 12.79 -2.88
CA TYR A 180 12.96 13.64 -1.74
C TYR A 180 11.55 13.39 -1.22
N TYR A 181 11.38 13.39 0.10
CA TYR A 181 10.08 13.34 0.75
C TYR A 181 9.58 14.76 1.05
N GLU A 182 8.32 14.99 0.74
CA GLU A 182 7.60 16.22 0.98
C GLU A 182 6.30 15.90 1.69
N SER A 183 6.13 16.49 2.88
CA SER A 183 4.86 16.42 3.58
C SER A 183 3.77 17.14 2.76
N PRO A 184 2.55 16.59 2.65
CA PRO A 184 1.46 17.25 1.94
C PRO A 184 1.24 18.68 2.46
N GLN A 185 1.43 19.67 1.60
CA GLN A 185 1.18 21.05 1.97
C GLN A 185 -0.33 21.31 1.91
N GLY A 186 -0.86 21.98 2.94
CA GLY A 186 -2.27 22.37 2.97
C GLY A 186 -2.55 23.55 2.05
N ALA A 187 -3.83 23.82 1.78
CA ALA A 187 -4.24 24.98 1.01
C ALA A 187 -3.68 26.28 1.60
N LEU A 188 -3.08 27.11 0.74
CA LEU A 188 -2.50 28.40 1.07
C LEU A 188 -3.47 29.52 0.69
N ASP A 189 -3.56 30.55 1.54
CA ASP A 189 -4.32 31.74 1.19
C ASP A 189 -3.46 32.77 0.44
N ALA A 190 -4.11 33.73 -0.20
CA ALA A 190 -3.44 34.75 -1.01
C ALA A 190 -2.50 35.67 -0.20
N SER A 191 -2.70 35.81 1.12
CA SER A 191 -1.79 36.59 1.96
C SER A 191 -0.49 35.82 2.17
N ALA A 192 -0.58 34.55 2.59
CA ALA A 192 0.58 33.69 2.74
C ALA A 192 1.37 33.59 1.42
N LEU A 193 0.68 33.44 0.29
CA LEU A 193 1.33 33.38 -1.03
C LEU A 193 2.14 34.64 -1.38
N ASN A 194 1.68 35.82 -0.96
CA ASN A 194 2.37 37.09 -1.23
C ASN A 194 3.42 37.44 -0.16
N ASP A 195 3.20 37.04 1.09
CA ASP A 195 4.05 37.43 2.23
C ASP A 195 5.17 36.41 2.46
N ASP A 196 4.82 35.12 2.49
CA ASP A 196 5.73 34.03 2.87
C ASP A 196 6.27 33.25 1.66
N PHE A 197 5.53 33.20 0.55
CA PHE A 197 5.88 32.41 -0.65
C PHE A 197 6.11 33.23 -1.92
N ALA A 198 6.33 34.54 -1.82
CA ALA A 198 6.70 35.39 -2.96
C ALA A 198 8.18 35.29 -3.36
N GLY A 199 8.99 34.62 -2.54
CA GLY A 199 10.43 34.41 -2.74
C GLY A 199 10.77 33.30 -3.76
N PRO A 200 12.07 33.02 -3.95
CA PRO A 200 12.51 31.90 -4.78
C PRO A 200 12.00 30.57 -4.22
N TYR A 201 11.81 29.58 -5.10
CA TYR A 201 11.49 28.21 -4.71
C TYR A 201 12.73 27.32 -4.82
N PHE A 202 12.81 26.30 -3.98
CA PHE A 202 13.82 25.26 -4.07
C PHE A 202 13.28 24.06 -4.84
N ASP A 203 14.11 23.50 -5.70
CA ASP A 203 13.84 22.30 -6.49
C ASP A 203 14.47 21.06 -5.82
N TYR A 204 14.37 21.02 -4.49
CA TYR A 204 14.75 19.92 -3.60
C TYR A 204 14.09 20.13 -2.24
N SER A 205 13.95 19.04 -1.48
CA SER A 205 13.55 19.08 -0.06
C SER A 205 14.73 18.68 0.83
N GLU A 206 14.74 19.10 2.09
CA GLU A 206 15.77 18.71 3.06
C GLU A 206 15.69 17.20 3.42
N ASN A 207 14.54 16.57 3.16
CA ASN A 207 14.30 15.17 3.49
C ASN A 207 14.61 14.26 2.30
N GLN A 208 15.88 13.92 2.11
CA GLN A 208 16.28 12.93 1.11
C GLN A 208 15.89 11.51 1.55
N ALA A 209 14.92 10.91 0.86
CA ALA A 209 14.32 9.62 1.21
C ALA A 209 15.08 8.42 0.61
N ALA A 210 15.58 8.53 -0.62
CA ALA A 210 16.34 7.47 -1.27
C ALA A 210 17.35 8.04 -2.28
N VAL A 211 18.43 7.30 -2.52
CA VAL A 211 19.41 7.56 -3.58
C VAL A 211 19.70 6.25 -4.28
N VAL A 212 19.62 6.27 -5.61
CA VAL A 212 20.06 5.16 -6.47
C VAL A 212 21.32 5.59 -7.19
N TRP A 213 22.37 4.79 -7.00
CA TRP A 213 23.70 5.01 -7.55
C TRP A 213 23.81 4.47 -8.98
N PRO A 214 24.78 4.92 -9.79
CA PRO A 214 24.86 4.51 -11.20
C PRO A 214 24.96 2.99 -11.40
N TRP A 215 25.67 2.26 -10.53
CA TRP A 215 25.81 0.80 -10.61
C TRP A 215 24.55 0.02 -10.20
N GLU A 216 23.54 0.69 -9.65
CA GLU A 216 22.23 0.09 -9.34
C GLU A 216 21.24 0.30 -10.50
N ILE A 217 21.60 1.13 -11.49
CA ILE A 217 20.78 1.43 -12.66
C ILE A 217 21.07 0.44 -13.76
N SER A 218 20.03 -0.27 -14.21
CA SER A 218 20.11 -1.09 -15.41
C SER A 218 19.95 -0.20 -16.64
N TYR A 219 21.00 0.00 -17.43
CA TYR A 219 20.97 0.85 -18.63
C TYR A 219 21.49 0.13 -19.87
N ASN A 220 20.71 0.11 -20.93
CA ASN A 220 21.12 -0.36 -22.25
C ASN A 220 21.54 0.82 -23.13
N LYS A 221 22.84 0.89 -23.46
CA LYS A 221 23.42 1.96 -24.28
C LYS A 221 22.94 1.97 -25.74
N GLU A 222 22.51 0.83 -26.28
CA GLU A 222 22.11 0.73 -27.69
C GLU A 222 20.70 1.31 -27.92
N ASP A 223 19.77 0.96 -27.03
CA ASP A 223 18.36 1.36 -27.13
C ASP A 223 18.02 2.58 -26.26
N GLY A 224 18.92 2.97 -25.34
CA GLY A 224 18.70 4.06 -24.39
C GLY A 224 17.75 3.71 -23.23
N ASN A 225 17.28 2.46 -23.14
CA ASN A 225 16.36 2.02 -22.09
C ASN A 225 17.07 1.95 -20.74
N PHE A 226 16.43 2.49 -19.71
CA PHE A 226 16.88 2.38 -18.33
C PHE A 226 15.79 1.84 -17.40
N SER A 227 16.23 1.18 -16.34
CA SER A 227 15.42 0.75 -15.20
C SER A 227 16.15 1.09 -13.90
N ILE A 228 15.51 1.89 -13.06
CA ILE A 228 16.05 2.40 -11.79
C ILE A 228 15.22 1.79 -10.66
N PRO A 229 15.78 0.83 -9.90
CA PRO A 229 15.13 0.30 -8.71
C PRO A 229 15.34 1.28 -7.55
N VAL A 230 14.28 1.92 -7.10
CA VAL A 230 14.29 2.78 -5.91
C VAL A 230 13.78 1.94 -4.73
N SER A 231 14.68 1.69 -3.78
CA SER A 231 14.38 0.96 -2.53
C SER A 231 14.47 1.91 -1.34
N PHE A 232 13.44 1.93 -0.51
CA PHE A 232 13.39 2.68 0.73
C PHE A 232 13.82 1.78 1.90
N SER A 233 14.68 2.31 2.79
CA SER A 233 15.17 1.57 3.95
C SER A 233 14.09 1.21 4.98
N THR A 234 12.95 1.91 4.93
CA THR A 234 11.76 1.71 5.74
C THR A 234 10.53 1.98 4.87
N VAL A 235 9.34 1.54 5.32
CA VAL A 235 8.09 1.85 4.62
C VAL A 235 7.94 3.38 4.52
N PRO A 236 7.82 3.94 3.31
CA PRO A 236 7.61 5.36 3.08
C PRO A 236 6.45 5.90 3.90
N GLU A 237 6.64 7.07 4.52
CA GLU A 237 5.59 7.81 5.19
C GLU A 237 4.57 8.35 4.18
N ALA A 238 3.40 8.73 4.67
CA ALA A 238 2.39 9.35 3.84
C ALA A 238 2.80 10.73 3.34
N GLY A 239 2.81 10.90 2.03
CA GLY A 239 3.11 12.18 1.41
C GLY A 239 3.51 12.06 -0.04
N ASN A 240 4.16 13.11 -0.51
CA ASN A 240 4.65 13.21 -1.88
C ASN A 240 6.14 12.89 -1.90
N TYR A 241 6.57 12.13 -2.90
CA TYR A 241 7.94 11.75 -3.13
C TYR A 241 8.39 12.30 -4.46
N TYR A 242 9.21 13.34 -4.43
CA TYR A 242 9.73 13.99 -5.61
C TYR A 242 10.98 13.26 -6.12
N VAL A 243 10.91 12.72 -7.33
CA VAL A 243 11.95 11.89 -7.93
C VAL A 243 12.69 12.63 -9.04
N LYS A 244 13.99 12.83 -8.83
CA LYS A 244 14.91 13.45 -9.77
C LYS A 244 15.87 12.43 -10.34
N VAL A 245 15.75 12.16 -11.64
CA VAL A 245 16.73 11.39 -12.40
C VAL A 245 17.72 12.36 -13.02
N PHE A 246 18.99 12.21 -12.68
CA PHE A 246 20.08 12.99 -13.21
C PHE A 246 20.79 12.23 -14.33
N LEU A 247 21.04 12.91 -15.44
CA LEU A 247 21.83 12.40 -16.55
C LEU A 247 23.23 13.02 -16.54
N LYS A 248 24.23 12.27 -17.00
CA LYS A 248 25.61 12.76 -17.14
C LYS A 248 26.12 12.54 -18.55
N GLY A 249 26.90 13.51 -19.02
CA GLY A 249 27.64 13.39 -20.28
C GLY A 249 28.80 12.39 -20.19
N GLY A 250 29.20 11.81 -21.32
CA GLY A 250 30.29 10.84 -21.35
C GLY A 250 29.86 9.49 -20.80
N VAL A 251 28.86 8.88 -21.45
CA VAL A 251 28.16 7.65 -21.05
C VAL A 251 29.09 6.49 -20.69
N ASP A 252 30.26 6.40 -21.35
CA ASP A 252 31.27 5.37 -21.10
C ASP A 252 32.05 5.57 -19.80
N SER A 253 31.99 6.77 -19.19
CA SER A 253 32.61 7.07 -17.91
C SER A 253 31.69 6.82 -16.71
N ILE A 254 30.43 6.41 -16.95
CA ILE A 254 29.45 6.15 -15.87
C ILE A 254 29.61 4.69 -15.40
N PRO A 255 29.85 4.45 -14.10
CA PRO A 255 30.12 3.11 -13.59
C PRO A 255 28.82 2.32 -13.34
N TYR A 256 28.27 1.71 -14.39
CA TYR A 256 27.06 0.87 -14.29
C TYR A 256 27.34 -0.57 -13.78
N GLU A 257 28.57 -1.05 -13.95
CA GLU A 257 28.91 -2.47 -13.69
C GLU A 257 29.67 -2.67 -12.36
N GLU A 258 30.49 -1.69 -11.95
CA GLU A 258 31.34 -1.79 -10.77
C GLU A 258 31.13 -0.60 -9.85
N LYS A 259 31.14 -0.85 -8.53
CA LYS A 259 31.02 0.19 -7.52
C LYS A 259 32.30 1.02 -7.43
N GLU A 260 32.16 2.35 -7.46
CA GLU A 260 33.27 3.30 -7.34
C GLU A 260 33.18 4.08 -6.01
N GLU A 261 34.26 4.08 -5.22
CA GLU A 261 34.32 4.85 -3.96
C GLU A 261 34.64 6.32 -4.21
N GLY A 262 33.96 7.23 -3.48
CA GLY A 262 34.20 8.67 -3.56
C GLY A 262 33.45 9.39 -4.69
N LEU A 263 32.48 8.74 -5.32
CA LEU A 263 31.63 9.34 -6.35
C LEU A 263 30.66 10.37 -5.73
N GLU A 264 30.63 11.58 -6.28
CA GLU A 264 29.69 12.64 -5.83
C GLU A 264 28.30 12.47 -6.49
N VAL A 265 27.24 12.63 -5.67
CA VAL A 265 25.83 12.51 -6.08
C VAL A 265 25.02 13.67 -5.49
N PRO A 266 24.47 14.60 -6.31
CA PRO A 266 24.78 14.78 -7.73
C PRO A 266 26.18 15.39 -7.90
N GLY A 267 27.00 14.80 -8.77
CA GLY A 267 28.33 15.33 -9.08
C GLY A 267 28.29 16.51 -10.07
N PRO A 268 29.41 17.19 -10.33
CA PRO A 268 29.45 18.30 -11.29
C PRO A 268 29.14 17.83 -12.71
N GLY A 269 28.42 18.67 -13.47
CA GLY A 269 28.13 18.42 -14.89
C GLY A 269 27.00 17.42 -15.15
N VAL A 270 26.07 17.26 -14.20
CA VAL A 270 24.83 16.50 -14.40
C VAL A 270 23.67 17.41 -14.81
N THR A 271 22.70 16.84 -15.52
CA THR A 271 21.47 17.50 -15.93
C THR A 271 20.28 16.78 -15.30
N CYS A 272 19.41 17.50 -14.60
CA CYS A 272 18.16 16.92 -14.10
C CYS A 272 17.19 16.72 -15.28
N ALA A 273 16.63 15.53 -15.42
CA ALA A 273 15.76 15.20 -16.55
C ALA A 273 14.28 15.04 -16.18
N THR A 274 13.96 14.81 -14.90
CA THR A 274 12.58 14.49 -14.48
C THR A 274 12.03 15.41 -13.40
N SER A 275 10.70 15.54 -13.39
CA SER A 275 9.89 16.14 -12.32
C SER A 275 8.83 15.17 -11.77
N ILE A 276 9.19 13.91 -11.49
CA ILE A 276 8.17 12.90 -11.17
C ILE A 276 7.74 13.04 -9.70
N VAL A 277 6.44 13.03 -9.43
CA VAL A 277 5.92 13.02 -8.05
C VAL A 277 5.17 11.72 -7.81
N LEU A 278 5.69 10.88 -6.92
CA LEU A 278 5.04 9.65 -6.48
C LEU A 278 4.27 9.92 -5.19
N THR A 279 3.09 9.34 -5.03
CA THR A 279 2.31 9.52 -3.79
C THR A 279 2.30 8.27 -2.93
N VAL A 280 2.46 8.46 -1.62
CA VAL A 280 2.20 7.45 -0.59
C VAL A 280 1.01 7.95 0.20
N THR A 281 -0.09 7.22 0.17
CA THR A 281 -1.29 7.58 0.94
C THR A 281 -1.20 6.96 2.32
N ASP A 282 -1.36 7.76 3.38
CA ASP A 282 -1.36 7.26 4.74
C ASP A 282 -2.48 6.23 4.88
N LYS A 283 -2.20 5.18 5.65
CA LYS A 283 -3.21 4.22 6.09
C LYS A 283 -4.18 4.83 7.13
N THR A 284 -4.37 6.15 7.13
CA THR A 284 -5.34 6.84 7.98
C THR A 284 -6.12 7.89 7.18
N VAL A 285 -7.39 7.55 6.87
CA VAL A 285 -8.46 8.39 6.29
C VAL A 285 -8.26 8.65 4.78
N ASP A 286 -8.97 8.01 3.85
CA ASP A 286 -10.43 7.90 3.77
C ASP A 286 -10.83 6.72 2.86
N SER A 287 -11.23 5.60 3.44
CA SER A 287 -12.14 4.64 2.82
C SER A 287 -12.65 3.73 3.94
N SER A 288 -13.85 4.07 4.41
CA SER A 288 -14.65 3.32 5.38
C SER A 288 -15.05 1.91 4.91
N ALA A 289 -14.51 1.43 3.79
CA ALA A 289 -14.67 0.08 3.28
C ALA A 289 -13.54 -0.86 3.74
N ASP A 290 -12.29 -0.38 3.89
CA ASP A 290 -11.13 -1.24 4.11
C ASP A 290 -10.79 -1.46 5.60
N HIS A 291 -11.17 -0.53 6.47
CA HIS A 291 -11.00 -0.70 7.92
C HIS A 291 -11.99 -1.70 8.53
N LEU A 292 -13.13 -1.88 7.87
CA LEU A 292 -14.10 -2.93 8.18
C LEU A 292 -13.55 -4.30 7.74
N ALA A 293 -12.71 -4.38 6.72
CA ALA A 293 -12.10 -5.62 6.25
C ALA A 293 -10.96 -6.12 7.15
N LEU A 294 -10.03 -5.25 7.55
CA LEU A 294 -8.80 -5.65 8.26
C LEU A 294 -8.97 -5.74 9.79
N SER A 295 -9.88 -4.99 10.40
CA SER A 295 -10.17 -5.11 11.85
C SER A 295 -11.10 -6.29 12.20
N THR A 296 -11.71 -6.91 11.18
CA THR A 296 -12.63 -8.04 11.38
C THR A 296 -11.89 -9.38 11.33
N LEU A 297 -10.67 -9.43 10.78
CA LEU A 297 -9.91 -10.67 10.52
C LEU A 297 -8.86 -11.05 11.58
N HIS A 298 -8.73 -10.37 12.72
CA HIS A 298 -7.72 -10.70 13.76
C HIS A 298 -6.28 -10.85 13.21
N ILE A 299 -5.85 -9.97 12.29
CA ILE A 299 -4.51 -10.02 11.66
C ILE A 299 -3.46 -9.39 12.61
N GLU A 300 -3.48 -9.77 13.89
CA GLU A 300 -2.45 -9.39 14.87
C GLU A 300 -1.49 -10.53 15.21
N THR A 301 -1.81 -11.76 14.80
CA THR A 301 -1.02 -12.97 15.07
C THR A 301 -0.45 -13.56 13.78
N GLY A 302 0.85 -13.86 13.77
CA GLY A 302 1.54 -14.48 12.63
C GLY A 302 2.86 -13.79 12.24
N THR A 303 3.67 -14.47 11.45
CA THR A 303 4.92 -13.93 10.89
C THR A 303 4.62 -12.74 9.95
N ILE A 304 5.65 -11.99 9.55
CA ILE A 304 5.47 -10.81 8.68
C ILE A 304 4.97 -11.25 7.30
N GLU A 305 5.43 -12.40 6.85
CA GLU A 305 5.16 -13.00 5.54
C GLU A 305 3.75 -13.58 5.46
N GLU A 306 3.28 -14.19 6.55
CA GLU A 306 1.88 -14.62 6.71
C GLU A 306 0.93 -13.44 6.60
N ARG A 307 1.25 -12.33 7.28
CA ARG A 307 0.48 -11.09 7.21
C ARG A 307 0.51 -10.47 5.82
N GLN A 308 1.66 -10.53 5.14
CA GLN A 308 1.79 -10.08 3.76
C GLN A 308 0.97 -10.94 2.80
N ALA A 309 0.98 -12.26 2.95
CA ALA A 309 0.19 -13.19 2.17
C ALA A 309 -1.33 -12.95 2.34
N ILE A 310 -1.79 -12.78 3.59
CA ILE A 310 -3.20 -12.47 3.91
C ILE A 310 -3.61 -11.11 3.33
N SER A 311 -2.76 -10.08 3.52
CA SER A 311 -3.01 -8.73 3.00
C SER A 311 -3.12 -8.73 1.46
N THR A 312 -2.17 -9.37 0.78
CA THR A 312 -2.20 -9.50 -0.69
C THR A 312 -3.45 -10.26 -1.16
N ALA A 313 -3.85 -11.32 -0.44
CA ALA A 313 -5.07 -12.08 -0.74
C ALA A 313 -6.33 -11.21 -0.62
N VAL A 314 -6.47 -10.44 0.47
CA VAL A 314 -7.63 -9.55 0.69
C VAL A 314 -7.70 -8.48 -0.39
N ILE A 315 -6.58 -7.84 -0.74
CA ILE A 315 -6.54 -6.82 -1.81
C ILE A 315 -6.89 -7.45 -3.17
N SER A 316 -6.39 -8.66 -3.45
CA SER A 316 -6.72 -9.39 -4.68
C SER A 316 -8.19 -9.79 -4.77
N SER A 317 -8.87 -9.95 -3.63
CA SER A 317 -10.28 -10.37 -3.57
C SER A 317 -11.24 -9.27 -4.04
N GLN A 318 -10.84 -8.00 -3.89
CA GLN A 318 -11.60 -6.83 -4.32
C GLN A 318 -11.43 -6.48 -5.81
N LYS A 319 -10.44 -7.10 -6.48
CA LYS A 319 -10.12 -6.89 -7.91
C LYS A 319 -10.81 -7.94 -8.79
N PRO A 320 -11.10 -7.64 -10.08
CA PRO A 320 -11.59 -8.64 -11.01
C PRO A 320 -10.59 -9.80 -11.15
N ASP A 321 -11.10 -11.03 -11.28
CA ASP A 321 -10.24 -12.21 -11.37
C ASP A 321 -9.33 -12.14 -12.61
N PRO A 322 -8.04 -12.48 -12.45
CA PRO A 322 -7.11 -12.57 -13.57
C PRO A 322 -7.44 -13.79 -14.46
N ASN A 323 -6.81 -13.84 -15.65
CA ASN A 323 -7.01 -14.95 -16.59
C ASN A 323 -6.64 -16.30 -15.95
N PRO A 324 -7.36 -17.40 -16.26
CA PRO A 324 -7.08 -18.74 -15.75
C PRO A 324 -5.65 -19.19 -16.02
N ILE A 325 -5.10 -19.98 -15.08
CA ILE A 325 -3.78 -20.57 -15.22
C ILE A 325 -3.86 -21.77 -16.17
N THR A 326 -2.91 -21.91 -17.09
CA THR A 326 -2.83 -22.99 -18.10
C THR A 326 -1.71 -24.00 -17.83
N GLU A 327 -0.65 -23.56 -17.16
CA GLU A 327 0.53 -24.36 -16.84
C GLU A 327 1.11 -23.98 -15.48
N ILE A 328 1.62 -24.98 -14.75
CA ILE A 328 2.27 -24.80 -13.45
C ILE A 328 3.48 -25.73 -13.37
N VAL A 329 4.60 -25.22 -12.88
CA VAL A 329 5.90 -25.88 -12.80
C VAL A 329 6.51 -25.63 -11.42
N PRO A 330 6.86 -26.67 -10.64
CA PRO A 330 7.58 -26.49 -9.39
C PRO A 330 9.03 -26.10 -9.66
N LEU A 331 9.55 -25.13 -8.91
CA LEU A 331 10.94 -24.68 -9.00
C LEU A 331 11.52 -24.58 -7.59
N ALA A 332 12.74 -25.09 -7.42
CA ALA A 332 13.46 -25.04 -6.16
C ALA A 332 14.83 -24.37 -6.35
N GLY A 333 15.26 -23.58 -5.38
CA GLY A 333 16.52 -22.85 -5.42
C GLY A 333 16.93 -22.34 -4.04
N VAL A 334 18.10 -21.72 -3.93
CA VAL A 334 18.58 -21.10 -2.69
C VAL A 334 18.35 -19.59 -2.76
N GLY A 335 17.84 -18.99 -1.69
CA GLY A 335 17.47 -17.56 -1.68
C GLY A 335 16.18 -17.27 -2.46
N LEU A 336 16.10 -16.11 -3.13
CA LEU A 336 14.92 -15.73 -3.90
C LEU A 336 14.84 -16.54 -5.20
N VAL A 337 13.76 -17.30 -5.35
CA VAL A 337 13.54 -18.18 -6.48
C VAL A 337 12.88 -17.40 -7.62
N VAL A 338 13.67 -16.92 -8.57
CA VAL A 338 13.17 -16.14 -9.72
C VAL A 338 12.85 -17.08 -10.89
N PRO A 339 11.60 -17.13 -11.38
CA PRO A 339 11.26 -17.88 -12.58
C PRO A 339 11.78 -17.20 -13.85
N ASP A 340 11.83 -17.96 -14.94
CA ASP A 340 12.04 -17.40 -16.27
C ASP A 340 10.97 -16.33 -16.60
N SER A 341 11.32 -15.36 -17.45
CA SER A 341 10.44 -14.24 -17.88
C SER A 341 9.08 -14.63 -18.49
N THR A 342 8.83 -15.92 -18.71
CA THR A 342 7.58 -16.46 -19.26
C THR A 342 6.61 -17.00 -18.20
N TYR A 343 7.04 -17.09 -16.93
CA TYR A 343 6.25 -17.59 -15.81
C TYR A 343 6.13 -16.55 -14.70
N GLU A 344 4.98 -16.52 -14.05
CA GLU A 344 4.70 -15.77 -12.84
C GLU A 344 4.90 -16.65 -11.61
N HIS A 345 5.15 -16.06 -10.43
CA HIS A 345 5.16 -16.77 -9.15
C HIS A 345 4.75 -15.82 -8.03
N ASN A 346 4.10 -16.35 -7.00
CA ASN A 346 3.82 -15.64 -5.75
C ASN A 346 4.44 -16.45 -4.61
N LEU A 347 5.55 -15.95 -4.05
CA LEU A 347 6.31 -16.63 -3.02
C LEU A 347 6.44 -15.72 -1.80
N PHE A 348 6.02 -16.22 -0.63
CA PHE A 348 6.14 -15.53 0.65
C PHE A 348 7.05 -16.33 1.57
N VAL A 349 8.28 -15.87 1.75
CA VAL A 349 9.37 -16.54 2.47
C VAL A 349 10.00 -15.57 3.48
N PRO A 350 10.33 -16.00 4.71
CA PRO A 350 10.99 -15.17 5.71
C PRO A 350 12.28 -14.52 5.20
N VAL A 351 12.50 -13.24 5.58
CA VAL A 351 13.67 -12.47 5.14
C VAL A 351 14.98 -13.21 5.48
N GLU A 352 15.04 -13.86 6.65
CA GLU A 352 16.20 -14.64 7.07
C GLU A 352 16.50 -15.82 6.13
N ARG A 353 15.46 -16.37 5.49
CA ARG A 353 15.59 -17.45 4.48
C ARG A 353 15.91 -16.92 3.09
N GLN A 354 15.58 -15.66 2.78
CA GLN A 354 15.96 -15.03 1.52
C GLN A 354 17.45 -14.67 1.50
N GLU A 355 17.98 -14.21 2.63
CA GLU A 355 19.39 -13.85 2.80
C GLU A 355 20.31 -15.07 3.03
N SER A 356 19.74 -16.20 3.47
CA SER A 356 20.48 -17.44 3.69
C SER A 356 20.87 -18.12 2.38
N GLY A 357 22.16 -18.07 2.04
CA GLY A 357 22.75 -18.78 0.91
C GLY A 357 22.86 -20.30 1.06
N THR A 358 22.22 -20.91 2.06
CA THR A 358 22.27 -22.36 2.33
C THR A 358 20.90 -23.02 2.41
N ILE A 359 19.82 -22.26 2.59
CA ILE A 359 18.48 -22.81 2.77
C ILE A 359 17.77 -22.85 1.41
N GLY A 360 17.28 -24.04 1.06
CA GLY A 360 16.46 -24.27 -0.12
C GLY A 360 15.03 -23.75 0.05
N ASN A 361 14.53 -23.04 -0.94
CA ASN A 361 13.16 -22.57 -1.04
C ASN A 361 12.45 -23.23 -2.25
N LEU A 362 11.17 -23.54 -2.08
CA LEU A 362 10.28 -24.12 -3.08
C LEU A 362 9.27 -23.06 -3.51
N THR A 363 9.03 -22.96 -4.81
CA THR A 363 7.95 -22.13 -5.36
C THR A 363 7.21 -22.88 -6.47
N LEU A 364 6.02 -22.38 -6.82
CA LEU A 364 5.25 -22.82 -7.97
C LEU A 364 5.19 -21.68 -8.98
N CYS A 365 5.81 -21.89 -10.13
CA CYS A 365 5.80 -20.96 -11.25
C CYS A 365 4.62 -21.31 -12.15
N TYR A 366 3.87 -20.34 -12.64
CA TYR A 366 2.67 -20.60 -13.43
C TYR A 366 2.49 -19.62 -14.58
N LYS A 367 1.72 -20.03 -15.58
CA LYS A 367 1.44 -19.24 -16.79
C LYS A 367 -0.06 -19.06 -16.97
N ARG A 368 -0.48 -17.85 -17.33
CA ARG A 368 -1.88 -17.49 -17.56
C ARG A 368 -2.28 -17.67 -19.03
N ALA A 369 -3.56 -17.88 -19.27
CA ALA A 369 -4.14 -17.84 -20.61
C ALA A 369 -3.99 -16.45 -21.24
N ALA A 370 -3.76 -16.40 -22.56
CA ALA A 370 -3.59 -15.14 -23.29
C ALA A 370 -4.90 -14.33 -23.39
N SER A 371 -6.05 -14.99 -23.29
CA SER A 371 -7.38 -14.37 -23.34
C SER A 371 -8.35 -15.03 -22.37
N ALA A 372 -9.19 -14.24 -21.69
CA ALA A 372 -10.24 -14.72 -20.81
C ALA A 372 -11.35 -15.53 -21.54
N ALA A 373 -11.45 -15.38 -22.87
CA ALA A 373 -12.43 -16.08 -23.70
C ALA A 373 -11.89 -17.35 -24.39
N GLY A 374 -10.58 -17.63 -24.27
CA GLY A 374 -9.90 -18.75 -24.94
C GLY A 374 -9.92 -18.63 -26.47
N GLU A 375 -8.82 -18.24 -27.11
CA GLU A 375 -8.70 -18.40 -28.57
C GLU A 375 -8.20 -19.83 -28.89
N GLY A 376 -9.13 -20.77 -29.10
CA GLY A 376 -8.83 -22.17 -29.44
C GLY A 376 -9.13 -23.17 -28.32
N ASP A 377 -8.73 -24.43 -28.51
CA ASP A 377 -8.82 -25.54 -27.52
C ASP A 377 -7.81 -25.34 -26.34
N GLU A 378 -7.71 -24.12 -25.78
CA GLU A 378 -6.88 -23.89 -24.59
C GLU A 378 -7.53 -24.52 -23.34
N LEU A 379 -6.72 -25.28 -22.59
CA LEU A 379 -7.12 -25.94 -21.35
C LEU A 379 -6.58 -25.17 -20.14
N GLY A 380 -7.45 -24.78 -19.21
CA GLY A 380 -7.10 -24.16 -17.94
C GLY A 380 -7.06 -25.19 -16.80
N LEU A 381 -6.35 -24.87 -15.71
CA LEU A 381 -6.29 -25.69 -14.52
C LEU A 381 -7.58 -25.59 -13.70
N SER A 382 -8.21 -26.71 -13.34
CA SER A 382 -9.35 -26.74 -12.42
C SER A 382 -9.01 -27.23 -11.02
N GLU A 383 -8.01 -28.12 -10.88
CA GLU A 383 -7.62 -28.66 -9.57
C GLU A 383 -6.12 -28.99 -9.50
N ILE A 384 -5.51 -28.72 -8.34
CA ILE A 384 -4.13 -29.06 -7.99
C ILE A 384 -4.15 -30.05 -6.80
N ARG A 385 -3.41 -31.16 -6.90
CA ARG A 385 -3.23 -32.14 -5.83
C ARG A 385 -1.77 -32.55 -5.69
N PHE A 386 -1.38 -32.87 -4.46
CA PHE A 386 -0.08 -33.46 -4.14
C PHE A 386 -0.26 -34.94 -3.83
N LEU A 387 0.38 -35.80 -4.63
CA LEU A 387 0.30 -37.26 -4.49
C LEU A 387 1.54 -37.77 -3.76
N THR A 388 1.34 -38.47 -2.65
CA THR A 388 2.42 -39.13 -1.91
C THR A 388 2.43 -40.63 -2.18
N ALA A 389 3.63 -41.21 -2.30
CA ALA A 389 3.82 -42.65 -2.44
C ALA A 389 5.05 -43.12 -1.66
N THR A 390 5.00 -44.35 -1.14
CA THR A 390 6.16 -45.02 -0.56
C THR A 390 7.08 -45.57 -1.65
N ALA A 391 8.39 -45.49 -1.44
CA ALA A 391 9.42 -45.88 -2.38
C ALA A 391 9.21 -47.33 -2.86
N GLY A 392 8.94 -47.48 -4.17
CA GLY A 392 8.73 -48.78 -4.81
C GLY A 392 7.27 -49.18 -5.08
N GLU A 393 6.28 -48.36 -4.71
CA GLU A 393 4.89 -48.51 -5.16
C GLU A 393 4.55 -47.57 -6.33
N ASP A 394 3.74 -48.04 -7.28
CA ASP A 394 3.25 -47.20 -8.39
C ASP A 394 2.31 -46.11 -7.85
N VAL A 395 2.62 -44.84 -8.15
CA VAL A 395 1.79 -43.69 -7.78
C VAL A 395 0.43 -43.80 -8.47
N GLN A 396 -0.64 -43.96 -7.68
CA GLN A 396 -2.01 -44.01 -8.25
C GLN A 396 -2.48 -42.60 -8.63
N VAL A 397 -2.39 -42.28 -9.93
CA VAL A 397 -2.91 -41.02 -10.49
C VAL A 397 -4.43 -41.11 -10.63
N PRO A 398 -5.21 -40.21 -9.99
CA PRO A 398 -6.66 -40.19 -10.15
C PRO A 398 -7.08 -39.92 -11.60
N PRO A 399 -8.22 -40.46 -12.07
CA PRO A 399 -8.67 -40.28 -13.45
C PRO A 399 -8.89 -38.79 -13.75
N GLY A 400 -8.26 -38.28 -14.82
CA GLY A 400 -8.36 -36.88 -15.25
C GLY A 400 -7.23 -35.97 -14.76
N PHE A 401 -6.28 -36.48 -13.96
CA PHE A 401 -5.10 -35.72 -13.53
C PHE A 401 -3.87 -36.08 -14.39
N THR A 402 -3.06 -35.07 -14.68
CA THR A 402 -1.72 -35.21 -15.25
C THR A 402 -0.68 -34.94 -14.16
N MET A 403 0.18 -35.91 -13.88
CA MET A 403 1.24 -35.81 -12.87
C MET A 403 2.52 -35.23 -13.50
N THR A 404 3.24 -34.39 -12.76
CA THR A 404 4.58 -33.91 -13.15
C THR A 404 5.63 -34.98 -12.86
N ASP A 405 6.66 -35.09 -13.71
CA ASP A 405 7.77 -36.05 -13.54
C ASP A 405 8.77 -35.66 -12.41
N VAL A 406 8.44 -34.63 -11.63
CA VAL A 406 9.32 -34.00 -10.65
C VAL A 406 8.94 -34.42 -9.23
N ASP A 407 9.89 -35.06 -8.53
CA ASP A 407 9.76 -35.43 -7.11
C ASP A 407 10.14 -34.23 -6.24
N LEU A 408 9.14 -33.61 -5.59
CA LEU A 408 9.30 -32.42 -4.76
C LEU A 408 10.25 -32.65 -3.58
N CYS A 409 10.34 -33.88 -3.08
CA CYS A 409 11.24 -34.24 -1.98
C CYS A 409 12.72 -34.26 -2.39
N LYS A 410 13.03 -34.28 -3.70
CA LYS A 410 14.39 -34.44 -4.26
C LYS A 410 14.84 -33.27 -5.14
N MET A 411 14.11 -32.14 -5.12
CA MET A 411 14.46 -30.98 -5.96
C MET A 411 15.65 -30.18 -5.43
N LEU A 412 16.05 -30.39 -4.17
CA LEU A 412 17.28 -29.82 -3.65
C LEU A 412 18.47 -30.71 -4.02
N PRO A 413 19.59 -30.15 -4.51
CA PRO A 413 20.80 -30.94 -4.73
C PRO A 413 21.23 -31.59 -3.42
N ASP A 414 21.39 -32.92 -3.42
CA ASP A 414 21.87 -33.67 -2.25
C ASP A 414 23.15 -33.03 -1.71
N ALA A 415 23.09 -32.49 -0.49
CA ALA A 415 24.28 -32.21 0.33
C ALA A 415 24.93 -33.52 0.84
N SER A 416 24.76 -34.63 0.12
CA SER A 416 25.21 -35.98 0.51
C SER A 416 25.64 -36.85 -0.66
N ALA A 417 26.28 -36.26 -1.69
CA ALA A 417 27.12 -37.03 -2.60
C ALA A 417 28.51 -37.29 -1.97
N GLY A 418 28.51 -37.92 -0.79
CA GLY A 418 29.69 -38.50 -0.17
C GLY A 418 29.49 -40.00 -0.12
N ASP A 419 30.36 -40.74 -0.80
CA ASP A 419 30.42 -42.21 -0.77
C ASP A 419 30.53 -42.70 0.68
N ASP A 420 29.44 -43.20 1.29
CA ASP A 420 29.47 -44.23 2.31
C ASP A 420 28.09 -44.89 2.48
N GLU A 421 27.99 -46.14 1.99
CA GLU A 421 26.91 -47.07 2.28
C GLU A 421 26.92 -47.45 3.78
N GLU A 422 26.24 -46.70 4.64
CA GLU A 422 25.81 -47.25 5.95
C GLU A 422 24.34 -46.94 6.24
N LYS A 423 23.54 -48.01 6.17
CA LYS A 423 22.13 -48.08 6.52
C LYS A 423 21.88 -47.51 7.93
N LYS A 424 21.17 -46.39 8.01
CA LYS A 424 20.38 -46.03 9.19
C LYS A 424 18.94 -46.47 8.99
N GLU A 425 18.57 -47.56 9.67
CA GLU A 425 17.19 -47.95 9.87
C GLU A 425 16.53 -46.93 10.83
N GLY A 426 15.52 -46.20 10.33
CA GLY A 426 14.52 -45.51 11.15
C GLY A 426 14.26 -44.04 10.81
N GLY A 427 13.42 -43.79 9.80
CA GLY A 427 12.57 -42.58 9.73
C GLY A 427 12.66 -41.71 8.46
N SER A 428 11.57 -41.68 7.69
CA SER A 428 11.11 -40.74 6.62
C SER A 428 11.78 -40.64 5.23
N GLY A 429 12.91 -41.30 4.95
CA GLY A 429 13.55 -41.27 3.60
C GLY A 429 12.83 -41.97 2.43
N ASP A 430 11.69 -42.64 2.67
CA ASP A 430 11.01 -43.48 1.67
C ASP A 430 9.76 -42.84 1.04
N THR A 431 9.48 -41.55 1.23
CA THR A 431 8.23 -40.93 0.72
C THR A 431 8.51 -39.99 -0.45
N GLN A 432 7.96 -40.28 -1.63
CA GLN A 432 8.01 -39.42 -2.81
C GLN A 432 6.75 -38.55 -2.88
N CYS A 433 6.89 -37.31 -3.38
CA CYS A 433 5.77 -36.39 -3.52
C CYS A 433 5.76 -35.74 -4.91
N PHE A 434 4.67 -35.93 -5.66
CA PHE A 434 4.49 -35.39 -7.01
C PHE A 434 3.32 -34.42 -7.09
N LEU A 435 3.44 -33.39 -7.93
CA LEU A 435 2.37 -32.46 -8.26
C LEU A 435 1.48 -33.07 -9.35
N ALA A 436 0.17 -33.12 -9.14
CA ALA A 436 -0.81 -33.58 -10.11
C ALA A 436 -1.85 -32.50 -10.38
N VAL A 437 -2.13 -32.24 -11.65
CA VAL A 437 -3.01 -31.16 -12.09
C VAL A 437 -4.13 -31.68 -12.99
N ARG A 438 -5.33 -31.14 -12.85
CA ARG A 438 -6.46 -31.41 -13.73
C ARG A 438 -6.69 -30.21 -14.64
N LYS A 439 -6.80 -30.45 -15.94
CA LYS A 439 -7.02 -29.40 -16.94
C LYS A 439 -8.35 -29.58 -17.66
N GLU A 440 -9.08 -28.49 -17.89
CA GLU A 440 -10.39 -28.49 -18.54
C GLU A 440 -10.53 -27.30 -19.52
N PRO A 441 -11.42 -27.38 -20.53
CA PRO A 441 -11.53 -26.36 -21.59
C PRO A 441 -12.02 -25.02 -21.06
N ILE A 442 -11.33 -23.93 -21.41
CA ILE A 442 -11.67 -22.56 -20.95
C ILE A 442 -12.99 -22.06 -21.56
N SER A 443 -13.35 -22.55 -22.75
CA SER A 443 -14.51 -22.08 -23.52
C SER A 443 -15.84 -22.76 -23.16
N ASP A 444 -15.86 -23.77 -22.29
CA ASP A 444 -17.06 -24.54 -21.96
C ASP A 444 -17.79 -23.97 -20.73
N PRO A 445 -19.02 -23.43 -20.86
CA PRO A 445 -19.77 -22.88 -19.73
C PRO A 445 -20.26 -23.94 -18.71
N GLU A 446 -20.14 -25.23 -19.00
CA GLU A 446 -20.42 -26.32 -18.03
C GLU A 446 -19.18 -26.75 -17.20
N CYS A 447 -18.02 -26.12 -17.44
CA CYS A 447 -16.77 -26.43 -16.74
C CYS A 447 -16.78 -25.90 -15.28
N PRO A 448 -16.27 -26.65 -14.28
CA PRO A 448 -16.08 -26.14 -12.93
C PRO A 448 -15.08 -24.97 -12.90
N PRO A 449 -15.13 -24.12 -11.86
CA PRO A 449 -14.36 -22.89 -11.81
C PRO A 449 -12.85 -23.17 -11.88
N LEU A 450 -12.17 -22.48 -12.80
CA LEU A 450 -10.75 -22.64 -13.04
C LEU A 450 -9.92 -21.89 -11.99
N ILE A 451 -8.71 -22.35 -11.74
CA ILE A 451 -7.73 -21.71 -10.86
C ILE A 451 -7.22 -20.45 -11.55
N VAL A 452 -7.41 -19.32 -10.87
CA VAL A 452 -7.01 -17.99 -11.31
C VAL A 452 -5.79 -17.50 -10.55
N ASP A 453 -5.43 -18.05 -9.39
CA ASP A 453 -4.21 -17.63 -8.71
C ASP A 453 -3.62 -18.73 -7.83
N VAL A 454 -2.29 -18.73 -7.68
CA VAL A 454 -1.56 -19.68 -6.83
C VAL A 454 -0.48 -18.92 -6.08
N ALA A 455 -0.34 -19.19 -4.78
CA ALA A 455 0.72 -18.65 -3.94
C ALA A 455 1.33 -19.75 -3.07
N VAL A 456 2.64 -19.67 -2.85
CA VAL A 456 3.39 -20.51 -1.92
C VAL A 456 3.77 -19.67 -0.71
N VAL A 457 3.38 -20.11 0.47
CA VAL A 457 3.59 -19.39 1.74
C VAL A 457 4.33 -20.29 2.71
N TYR A 458 5.46 -19.82 3.24
CA TYR A 458 6.14 -20.42 4.38
C TYR A 458 5.53 -19.86 5.65
N ALA A 459 4.82 -20.72 6.40
CA ALA A 459 4.00 -20.29 7.54
C ALA A 459 4.03 -21.33 8.67
N GLU A 460 3.57 -20.94 9.85
CA GLU A 460 3.33 -21.82 10.98
C GLU A 460 2.16 -22.78 10.71
N ALA A 461 2.11 -23.87 11.47
CA ALA A 461 1.07 -24.90 11.31
C ALA A 461 -0.34 -24.32 11.53
N GLY A 462 -1.25 -24.59 10.60
CA GLY A 462 -2.64 -24.09 10.65
C GLY A 462 -2.87 -22.74 9.97
N PHE A 463 -1.96 -22.28 9.12
CA PHE A 463 -2.12 -21.05 8.35
C PHE A 463 -3.27 -21.08 7.33
N GLU A 464 -4.08 -20.02 7.32
CA GLU A 464 -5.12 -19.77 6.32
C GLU A 464 -4.93 -18.37 5.69
N MET A 465 -4.84 -18.32 4.35
CA MET A 465 -4.53 -17.09 3.61
C MET A 465 -5.73 -16.13 3.47
N GLY A 466 -6.96 -16.64 3.51
CA GLY A 466 -8.18 -15.81 3.33
C GLY A 466 -8.36 -15.26 1.90
N GLY A 467 -9.21 -14.24 1.72
CA GLY A 467 -9.39 -13.56 0.42
C GLY A 467 -9.91 -14.42 -0.75
N GLY A 468 -10.54 -15.55 -0.46
CA GLY A 468 -11.01 -16.53 -1.46
C GLY A 468 -9.99 -17.61 -1.83
N TYR A 469 -8.83 -17.64 -1.17
CA TYR A 469 -7.84 -18.71 -1.32
C TYR A 469 -8.15 -19.91 -0.43
N VAL A 470 -7.87 -21.11 -0.95
CA VAL A 470 -7.83 -22.36 -0.19
C VAL A 470 -6.38 -22.71 0.10
N SER A 471 -5.98 -22.62 1.37
CA SER A 471 -4.65 -22.97 1.85
C SER A 471 -4.53 -24.47 2.09
N THR A 472 -3.58 -25.12 1.42
CA THR A 472 -3.30 -26.56 1.58
C THR A 472 -1.86 -26.74 2.05
N GLU A 473 -1.66 -27.33 3.23
CA GLU A 473 -0.33 -27.68 3.72
C GLU A 473 0.28 -28.79 2.87
N LEU A 474 1.56 -28.66 2.49
CA LEU A 474 2.28 -29.70 1.78
C LEU A 474 2.51 -30.92 2.69
N PRO A 475 2.64 -32.13 2.12
CA PRO A 475 2.91 -33.32 2.91
C PRO A 475 4.17 -33.19 3.77
N LYS A 476 4.16 -33.77 4.98
CA LYS A 476 5.26 -33.67 5.96
C LYS A 476 6.65 -33.97 5.38
N ALA A 477 6.75 -34.91 4.44
CA ALA A 477 8.00 -35.25 3.77
C ALA A 477 8.61 -34.05 2.99
N VAL A 478 7.78 -33.22 2.36
CA VAL A 478 8.22 -32.01 1.67
C VAL A 478 8.59 -30.91 2.66
N CYS A 479 7.79 -30.72 3.72
CA CYS A 479 8.09 -29.75 4.77
C CYS A 479 9.41 -30.09 5.51
N GLU A 480 9.72 -31.38 5.70
CA GLU A 480 11.00 -31.86 6.22
C GLU A 480 12.16 -31.57 5.26
N ALA A 481 11.98 -31.81 3.95
CA ALA A 481 13.00 -31.55 2.93
C ALA A 481 13.37 -30.06 2.84
N PHE A 482 12.39 -29.15 2.97
CA PHE A 482 12.60 -27.70 2.93
C PHE A 482 12.74 -27.06 4.33
N GLN A 483 12.85 -27.88 5.40
CA GLN A 483 13.09 -27.48 6.79
C GLN A 483 12.08 -26.45 7.36
N SER A 484 10.85 -26.42 6.85
CA SER A 484 9.78 -25.50 7.29
C SER A 484 8.42 -25.94 6.73
N PRO A 485 7.30 -25.62 7.41
CA PRO A 485 5.97 -25.88 6.86
C PRO A 485 5.70 -24.98 5.66
N VAL A 486 5.22 -25.58 4.57
CA VAL A 486 4.97 -24.88 3.30
C VAL A 486 3.51 -25.09 2.90
N PHE A 487 2.81 -23.99 2.62
CA PHE A 487 1.43 -23.96 2.21
C PHE A 487 1.30 -23.55 0.76
N VAL A 488 0.49 -24.28 -0.01
CA VAL A 488 0.07 -23.90 -1.35
C VAL A 488 -1.36 -23.40 -1.29
N CYS A 489 -1.52 -22.12 -1.60
CA CYS A 489 -2.78 -21.42 -1.56
C CYS A 489 -3.30 -21.25 -2.99
N THR A 490 -4.51 -21.72 -3.28
CA THR A 490 -5.11 -21.66 -4.62
C THR A 490 -6.41 -20.87 -4.59
N LYS A 491 -6.63 -20.03 -5.60
CA LYS A 491 -7.87 -19.25 -5.76
C LYS A 491 -8.55 -19.64 -7.07
N VAL A 492 -9.84 -19.98 -6.98
CA VAL A 492 -10.68 -20.32 -8.14
C VAL A 492 -11.51 -19.12 -8.59
N GLN A 493 -11.93 -19.12 -9.85
CA GLN A 493 -12.75 -18.06 -10.44
C GLN A 493 -14.04 -17.83 -9.61
N GLY A 494 -14.31 -16.57 -9.28
CA GLY A 494 -15.46 -16.12 -8.48
C GLY A 494 -15.24 -16.12 -6.96
N ALA A 495 -14.28 -16.90 -6.44
CA ALA A 495 -14.09 -17.07 -5.00
C ALA A 495 -13.61 -15.79 -4.29
N GLY A 496 -12.86 -14.92 -4.99
CA GLY A 496 -12.43 -13.63 -4.44
C GLY A 496 -13.61 -12.70 -4.17
N LYS A 497 -14.54 -12.62 -5.10
CA LYS A 497 -15.73 -11.78 -4.99
C LYS A 497 -16.65 -12.25 -3.86
N GLU A 498 -16.89 -13.55 -3.74
CA GLU A 498 -17.69 -14.12 -2.65
C GLU A 498 -17.07 -13.84 -1.27
N ALA A 499 -15.74 -13.88 -1.16
CA ALA A 499 -15.03 -13.55 0.08
C ALA A 499 -15.14 -12.06 0.42
N ALA A 500 -15.02 -11.17 -0.58
CA ALA A 500 -15.18 -9.73 -0.39
C ALA A 500 -16.62 -9.36 0.04
N ASP A 501 -17.62 -10.01 -0.55
CA ASP A 501 -19.03 -9.80 -0.21
C ASP A 501 -19.34 -10.24 1.24
N LYS A 502 -18.82 -11.41 1.68
CA LYS A 502 -18.96 -11.86 3.08
C LYS A 502 -18.28 -10.93 4.09
N LEU A 503 -17.07 -10.47 3.75
CA LEU A 503 -16.30 -9.56 4.61
C LEU A 503 -17.03 -8.23 4.80
N ALA A 504 -17.69 -7.73 3.74
CA ALA A 504 -18.53 -6.53 3.81
C ALA A 504 -19.77 -6.72 4.71
N GLU A 505 -20.41 -7.90 4.68
CA GLU A 505 -21.57 -8.23 5.53
C GLU A 505 -21.19 -8.32 7.02
N GLU A 506 -20.11 -9.02 7.37
CA GLU A 506 -19.64 -9.18 8.75
C GLU A 506 -19.22 -7.84 9.36
N ALA A 507 -18.55 -7.03 8.56
CA ALA A 507 -18.03 -5.77 9.02
C ALA A 507 -19.17 -4.73 9.22
N ALA A 508 -20.22 -4.78 8.39
CA ALA A 508 -21.45 -4.02 8.61
C ALA A 508 -22.19 -4.46 9.90
N ALA A 509 -22.15 -5.74 10.27
CA ALA A 509 -22.74 -6.24 11.52
C ALA A 509 -21.94 -5.78 12.75
N LYS A 510 -20.60 -5.76 12.67
CA LYS A 510 -19.72 -5.30 13.75
C LYS A 510 -19.87 -3.80 14.03
N ALA A 511 -19.93 -2.98 12.98
CA ALA A 511 -20.19 -1.55 13.11
C ALA A 511 -21.55 -1.24 13.77
N ASN A 512 -22.57 -2.05 13.50
CA ASN A 512 -23.89 -1.91 14.15
C ASN A 512 -23.86 -2.26 15.65
N ASN A 513 -23.04 -3.23 16.06
CA ASN A 513 -22.91 -3.61 17.48
C ASN A 513 -22.07 -2.59 18.26
N GLU A 514 -20.98 -2.06 17.69
CA GLU A 514 -20.16 -1.03 18.34
C GLU A 514 -20.92 0.28 18.56
N ILE A 515 -21.83 0.64 17.65
CA ILE A 515 -22.74 1.77 17.83
C ILE A 515 -23.79 1.49 18.94
N ALA A 516 -24.22 0.24 19.11
CA ALA A 516 -25.16 -0.14 20.16
C ALA A 516 -24.52 -0.12 21.57
N ASP A 517 -23.26 -0.52 21.69
CA ASP A 517 -22.51 -0.50 22.96
C ASP A 517 -22.14 0.92 23.40
N GLN A 518 -21.78 1.80 22.46
CA GLN A 518 -21.55 3.22 22.74
C GLN A 518 -22.83 3.96 23.18
N LEU A 519 -24.01 3.53 22.72
CA LEU A 519 -25.30 4.05 23.17
C LEU A 519 -25.72 3.51 24.55
N ALA A 520 -25.15 2.39 25.02
CA ALA A 520 -25.41 1.83 26.34
C ALA A 520 -24.56 2.48 27.44
N GLU A 521 -23.32 2.90 27.13
CA GLU A 521 -22.43 3.56 28.10
C GLU A 521 -22.85 5.00 28.45
N ASP A 522 -23.45 5.74 27.52
CA ASP A 522 -23.93 7.12 27.78
C ASP A 522 -25.23 7.18 28.61
N GLY A 523 -25.85 6.03 28.91
CA GLY A 523 -27.11 5.92 29.66
C GLY A 523 -26.98 5.68 31.17
N SER A 524 -25.77 5.46 31.70
CA SER A 524 -25.60 4.92 33.07
C SER A 524 -24.65 5.72 33.97
N MET A 525 -24.86 7.04 34.09
CA MET A 525 -24.39 7.77 35.28
C MET A 525 -25.37 8.86 35.69
N MET A 526 -26.40 8.48 36.47
CA MET A 526 -27.00 9.28 37.56
C MET A 526 -28.04 8.42 38.33
N SER A 527 -27.66 7.77 39.45
CA SER A 527 -28.47 7.69 40.69
C SER A 527 -27.75 6.93 41.84
N GLU A 528 -27.33 7.74 42.81
CA GLU A 528 -27.42 7.63 44.29
C GLU A 528 -27.08 6.35 45.10
N GLU A 529 -26.10 6.56 46.00
CA GLU A 529 -26.08 6.41 47.48
C GLU A 529 -26.25 5.05 48.22
N LYS A 530 -25.18 4.75 48.99
CA LYS A 530 -25.06 4.20 50.37
C LYS A 530 -26.21 3.41 51.01
N SER A 531 -25.88 2.23 51.57
CA SER A 531 -26.19 1.87 52.97
C SER A 531 -25.37 0.67 53.48
N VAL A 532 -25.01 0.74 54.77
CA VAL A 532 -24.37 -0.29 55.62
C VAL A 532 -25.45 -1.18 56.25
N GLU A 533 -25.19 -2.49 56.42
CA GLU A 533 -25.44 -3.26 57.67
C GLU A 533 -25.05 -4.76 57.54
N GLU A 534 -24.26 -5.24 58.51
CA GLU A 534 -24.04 -6.65 58.84
C GLU A 534 -25.28 -7.26 59.51
N ILE A 535 -25.44 -8.59 59.45
CA ILE A 535 -25.71 -9.45 60.63
C ILE A 535 -25.35 -10.93 60.31
N ASN A 536 -24.62 -11.52 61.26
CA ASN A 536 -24.08 -12.87 61.43
C ASN A 536 -25.07 -14.05 61.36
N LEU A 537 -24.54 -15.26 61.09
CA LEU A 537 -24.62 -16.39 62.03
C LEU A 537 -23.50 -17.45 61.79
N GLU A 538 -22.90 -17.88 62.91
CA GLU A 538 -21.61 -18.56 63.12
C GLU A 538 -21.57 -20.06 62.75
N THR A 539 -20.37 -20.57 62.41
CA THR A 539 -19.75 -21.78 63.04
C THR A 539 -18.22 -21.82 62.79
N ASP A 540 -17.46 -21.52 63.84
CA ASP A 540 -16.07 -21.86 64.24
C ASP A 540 -15.03 -22.40 63.22
N LEU A 541 -14.21 -21.50 62.65
CA LEU A 541 -12.74 -21.55 62.41
C LEU A 541 -12.33 -20.27 61.65
N THR A 542 -11.21 -19.63 62.00
CA THR A 542 -10.83 -18.30 61.43
C THR A 542 -10.42 -18.40 59.96
N LYS A 543 -10.98 -17.52 59.12
CA LYS A 543 -10.80 -17.51 57.66
C LYS A 543 -9.36 -17.19 57.23
N GLU A 544 -8.62 -16.39 58.00
CA GLU A 544 -7.22 -16.06 57.75
C GLU A 544 -6.29 -17.27 57.89
N GLU A 545 -6.48 -18.11 58.93
CA GLU A 545 -5.58 -19.25 59.16
C GLU A 545 -5.75 -20.37 58.11
N MET A 546 -6.93 -20.49 57.48
CA MET A 546 -7.13 -21.43 56.36
C MET A 546 -6.52 -20.92 55.05
N LEU A 547 -6.64 -19.62 54.75
CA LEU A 547 -6.08 -19.02 53.54
C LEU A 547 -4.55 -19.04 53.56
N ASP A 548 -3.93 -18.72 54.70
CA ASP A 548 -2.47 -18.70 54.84
C ASP A 548 -1.84 -20.10 54.67
N LEU A 549 -2.54 -21.16 55.12
CA LEU A 549 -2.08 -22.54 54.99
C LEU A 549 -2.25 -23.11 53.59
N GLU A 550 -3.26 -22.64 52.82
CA GLU A 550 -3.44 -23.02 51.42
C GLU A 550 -2.45 -22.29 50.51
N ASP A 551 -2.20 -21.00 50.76
CA ASP A 551 -1.21 -20.21 50.02
C ASP A 551 0.23 -20.70 50.25
N GLU A 552 0.62 -21.05 51.48
CA GLU A 552 1.93 -21.65 51.75
C GLU A 552 2.12 -22.99 51.02
N ARG A 553 1.05 -23.77 50.86
CA ARG A 553 1.11 -25.10 50.23
C ARG A 553 1.17 -24.99 48.71
N ALA A 554 0.47 -24.02 48.12
CA ALA A 554 0.54 -23.70 46.70
C ALA A 554 1.92 -23.16 46.31
N MET A 555 2.51 -22.28 47.13
CA MET A 555 3.82 -21.68 46.86
C MET A 555 4.95 -22.73 46.83
N ARG A 556 4.94 -23.70 47.75
CA ARG A 556 5.95 -24.78 47.79
C ARG A 556 5.84 -25.74 46.61
N LEU A 557 4.64 -25.97 46.08
CA LEU A 557 4.43 -26.81 44.90
C LEU A 557 4.91 -26.11 43.62
N ALA A 558 4.67 -24.80 43.50
CA ALA A 558 5.16 -24.00 42.38
C ALA A 558 6.70 -23.94 42.34
N GLU A 559 7.34 -23.70 43.48
CA GLU A 559 8.81 -23.61 43.58
C GLU A 559 9.52 -24.95 43.32
N GLN A 560 8.80 -26.07 43.46
CA GLN A 560 9.34 -27.40 43.19
C GLN A 560 9.16 -27.77 41.70
N ALA A 561 8.06 -27.36 41.08
CA ALA A 561 7.85 -27.50 39.64
C ALA A 561 8.82 -26.65 38.81
N GLU A 562 9.11 -25.43 39.24
CA GLU A 562 10.05 -24.53 38.55
C GLU A 562 11.49 -25.09 38.55
N ARG A 563 11.94 -25.68 39.66
CA ARG A 563 13.26 -26.35 39.73
C ARG A 563 13.35 -27.59 38.85
N ASP A 564 12.27 -28.37 38.77
CA ASP A 564 12.23 -29.57 37.93
C ASP A 564 12.22 -29.21 36.43
N GLU A 565 11.62 -28.07 36.04
CA GLU A 565 11.66 -27.53 34.67
C GLU A 565 13.05 -26.99 34.31
N GLU A 566 13.72 -26.26 35.21
CA GLU A 566 15.09 -25.77 34.99
C GLU A 566 16.08 -26.94 34.79
N GLU A 567 16.02 -27.98 35.63
CA GLU A 567 16.88 -29.16 35.48
C GLU A 567 16.60 -29.96 34.19
N ALA A 568 15.38 -29.90 33.66
CA ALA A 568 15.03 -30.54 32.39
C ALA A 568 15.55 -29.74 31.19
N GLN A 569 15.50 -28.41 31.26
CA GLN A 569 16.04 -27.52 30.24
C GLN A 569 17.57 -27.64 30.13
N GLU A 570 18.30 -27.64 31.25
CA GLU A 570 19.76 -27.78 31.22
C GLU A 570 20.22 -29.12 30.60
N LYS A 571 19.49 -30.21 30.86
CA LYS A 571 19.80 -31.53 30.26
C LYS A 571 19.51 -31.57 28.77
N ALA A 572 18.46 -30.90 28.30
CA ALA A 572 18.13 -30.79 26.88
C ALA A 572 19.19 -29.96 26.14
N GLU A 573 19.63 -28.85 26.72
CA GLU A 573 20.66 -27.98 26.15
C GLU A 573 22.02 -28.70 26.05
N GLN A 574 22.41 -29.47 27.07
CA GLN A 574 23.64 -30.28 27.03
C GLN A 574 23.59 -31.38 25.96
N GLN A 575 22.42 -31.99 25.71
CA GLN A 575 22.26 -32.97 24.64
C GLN A 575 22.33 -32.31 23.26
N MET A 576 21.73 -31.13 23.11
CA MET A 576 21.77 -30.35 21.87
C MET A 576 23.19 -29.89 21.53
N LEU A 577 23.94 -29.36 22.50
CA LEU A 577 25.35 -28.97 22.34
C LEU A 577 26.23 -30.13 21.88
N LYS A 578 26.01 -31.32 22.43
CA LYS A 578 26.76 -32.53 22.04
C LYS A 578 26.43 -32.98 20.61
N GLY A 579 25.17 -32.85 20.18
CA GLY A 579 24.76 -33.09 18.81
C GLY A 579 25.39 -32.12 17.82
N LEU A 580 25.41 -30.82 18.17
CA LEU A 580 26.06 -29.78 17.38
C LEU A 580 27.57 -30.01 17.22
N GLN A 581 28.27 -30.40 18.29
CA GLN A 581 29.70 -30.74 18.21
C GLN A 581 29.98 -31.90 17.24
N GLN A 582 29.15 -32.94 17.26
CA GLN A 582 29.30 -34.07 16.35
C GLN A 582 29.02 -33.69 14.90
N SER A 583 28.06 -32.79 14.66
CA SER A 583 27.74 -32.27 13.33
C SER A 583 28.84 -31.36 12.78
N ILE A 584 29.48 -30.54 13.63
CA ILE A 584 30.61 -29.71 13.22
C ILE A 584 31.80 -30.60 12.81
N GLU A 585 32.11 -31.63 13.60
CA GLU A 585 33.19 -32.56 13.25
C GLU A 585 32.93 -33.33 11.94
N SER A 586 31.69 -33.70 11.63
CA SER A 586 31.38 -34.34 10.34
C SER A 586 31.51 -33.37 9.17
N LEU A 587 31.02 -32.14 9.31
CA LEU A 587 31.12 -31.10 8.27
C LEU A 587 32.58 -30.69 8.02
N GLU A 588 33.42 -30.64 9.05
CA GLU A 588 34.85 -30.38 8.89
C GLU A 588 35.57 -31.49 8.10
N ARG A 589 35.19 -32.76 8.33
CA ARG A 589 35.74 -33.89 7.55
C ARG A 589 35.32 -33.81 6.09
N GLU A 590 34.05 -33.50 5.83
CA GLU A 590 33.50 -33.37 4.48
C GLU A 590 34.14 -32.20 3.72
N ARG A 591 34.25 -31.02 4.37
CA ARG A 591 34.97 -29.87 3.81
C ARG A 591 36.41 -30.23 3.43
N ASN A 592 37.12 -30.95 4.30
CA ASN A 592 38.50 -31.36 4.02
C ASN A 592 38.59 -32.35 2.86
N LEU A 593 37.57 -33.19 2.64
CA LEU A 593 37.48 -34.13 1.54
C LEU A 593 37.20 -33.40 0.21
N LEU A 594 36.18 -32.54 0.18
CA LEU A 594 35.86 -31.68 -0.96
C LEU A 594 37.02 -30.76 -1.35
N THR A 595 37.77 -30.23 -0.37
CA THR A 595 38.97 -29.42 -0.64
C THR A 595 40.05 -30.24 -1.36
N ARG A 596 40.22 -31.53 -1.00
CA ARG A 596 41.17 -32.42 -1.69
C ARG A 596 40.68 -32.72 -3.10
N GLU A 597 39.41 -33.06 -3.28
CA GLU A 597 38.83 -33.33 -4.59
C GLU A 597 38.93 -32.12 -5.52
N HIS A 598 38.61 -30.93 -5.00
CA HIS A 598 38.78 -29.68 -5.73
C HIS A 598 40.24 -29.47 -6.16
N SER A 599 41.21 -29.77 -5.29
CA SER A 599 42.64 -29.72 -5.65
C SER A 599 43.03 -30.71 -6.75
N GLU A 600 42.38 -31.88 -6.80
CA GLU A 600 42.61 -32.89 -7.82
C GLU A 600 41.93 -32.54 -9.14
N LEU A 601 40.72 -32.01 -9.10
CA LEU A 601 40.00 -31.49 -10.26
C LEU A 601 40.73 -30.31 -10.88
N GLN A 602 41.26 -29.39 -10.07
CA GLN A 602 42.12 -28.29 -10.56
C GLN A 602 43.39 -28.82 -11.24
N LYS A 603 44.04 -29.87 -10.71
CA LYS A 603 45.18 -30.52 -11.38
C LYS A 603 44.78 -31.17 -12.70
N LYS A 604 43.62 -31.83 -12.76
CA LYS A 604 43.07 -32.43 -13.98
C LYS A 604 42.72 -31.36 -15.02
N LEU A 605 42.12 -30.25 -14.59
CA LEU A 605 41.79 -29.10 -15.44
C LEU A 605 43.05 -28.44 -15.99
N ALA A 606 44.05 -28.19 -15.15
CA ALA A 606 45.35 -27.64 -15.58
C ALA A 606 46.05 -28.57 -16.59
N ALA A 607 45.98 -29.89 -16.39
CA ALA A 607 46.50 -30.86 -17.35
C ALA A 607 45.70 -30.87 -18.67
N HIS A 608 44.37 -30.74 -18.60
CA HIS A 608 43.49 -30.69 -19.78
C HIS A 608 43.72 -29.41 -20.58
N LEU A 609 43.79 -28.25 -19.93
CA LEU A 609 44.12 -26.96 -20.53
C LEU A 609 45.52 -26.96 -21.14
N ALA A 610 46.52 -27.54 -20.46
CA ALA A 610 47.85 -27.72 -21.03
C ALA A 610 47.86 -28.66 -22.26
N SER A 611 46.97 -29.67 -22.29
CA SER A 611 46.81 -30.57 -23.44
C SER A 611 46.07 -29.91 -24.61
N GLN A 612 45.10 -29.05 -24.32
CA GLN A 612 44.32 -28.27 -25.29
C GLN A 612 45.20 -27.18 -25.93
N LYS A 613 46.04 -26.50 -25.12
CA LYS A 613 47.07 -25.56 -25.57
C LYS A 613 48.14 -26.22 -26.46
N ARG A 614 48.40 -27.52 -26.30
CA ARG A 614 49.27 -28.29 -27.23
C ARG A 614 48.56 -28.67 -28.54
N ARG A 615 47.23 -28.76 -28.56
CA ARG A 615 46.42 -29.04 -29.75
C ARG A 615 46.13 -27.79 -30.59
N GLU A 616 46.01 -26.62 -29.97
CA GLU A 616 45.74 -25.34 -30.65
C GLU A 616 46.98 -24.63 -31.20
N ASN A 617 48.19 -25.17 -30.99
CA ASN A 617 49.42 -24.52 -31.44
C ASN A 617 49.71 -24.75 -32.95
N THR A 618 48.70 -24.50 -33.78
CA THR A 618 48.85 -24.26 -35.22
C THR A 618 48.14 -22.93 -35.52
N GLU A 619 48.93 -21.86 -35.52
CA GLU A 619 48.63 -20.53 -36.05
C GLU A 619 47.49 -19.72 -35.38
N ARG A 620 47.83 -18.85 -34.40
CA ARG A 620 47.25 -17.48 -34.30
C ARG A 620 47.90 -16.59 -33.20
N ASN A 621 48.37 -15.42 -33.66
CA ASN A 621 48.56 -14.11 -33.03
C ASN A 621 49.04 -13.96 -31.57
N ASP A 622 50.27 -13.47 -31.41
CA ASP A 622 50.94 -13.12 -30.14
C ASP A 622 50.34 -11.91 -29.38
N LYS A 623 49.31 -11.23 -29.89
CA LYS A 623 48.70 -10.05 -29.22
C LYS A 623 47.54 -10.37 -28.28
N GLU A 624 46.77 -11.42 -28.54
CA GLU A 624 45.68 -11.87 -27.65
C GLU A 624 46.21 -12.66 -26.44
N ASN A 625 47.35 -13.35 -26.61
CA ASN A 625 47.99 -14.13 -25.55
C ASN A 625 48.65 -13.26 -24.45
N MET A 626 49.08 -12.03 -24.74
CA MET A 626 49.62 -11.13 -23.70
C MET A 626 48.52 -10.59 -22.78
N ALA A 627 47.36 -10.21 -23.34
CA ALA A 627 46.23 -9.71 -22.57
C ALA A 627 45.62 -10.81 -21.68
N ALA A 628 45.50 -12.04 -22.19
CA ALA A 628 45.04 -13.17 -21.39
C ALA A 628 45.99 -13.52 -20.23
N HIS A 629 47.30 -13.45 -20.45
CA HIS A 629 48.30 -13.70 -19.40
C HIS A 629 48.35 -12.56 -18.37
N GLU A 630 48.11 -11.31 -18.77
CA GLU A 630 47.98 -10.19 -17.82
C GLU A 630 46.73 -10.32 -16.94
N MET A 631 45.59 -10.72 -17.52
CA MET A 631 44.37 -10.98 -16.77
C MET A 631 44.50 -12.19 -15.83
N GLU A 632 45.13 -13.28 -16.28
CA GLU A 632 45.42 -14.45 -15.45
C GLU A 632 46.39 -14.09 -14.30
N LYS A 633 47.37 -13.22 -14.55
CA LYS A 633 48.28 -12.73 -13.51
C LYS A 633 47.54 -11.84 -12.50
N GLN A 634 46.72 -10.91 -12.95
CA GLN A 634 45.93 -10.04 -12.07
C GLN A 634 44.96 -10.87 -11.21
N TYR A 635 44.30 -11.86 -11.78
CA TYR A 635 43.45 -12.80 -11.04
C TYR A 635 44.23 -13.60 -10.00
N ASN A 636 45.42 -14.11 -10.34
CA ASN A 636 46.25 -14.82 -9.37
C ASN A 636 46.80 -13.90 -8.27
N ASP A 637 47.13 -12.65 -8.60
CA ASP A 637 47.61 -11.64 -7.65
C ASP A 637 46.48 -11.24 -6.68
N THR A 638 45.24 -11.07 -7.15
CA THR A 638 44.08 -10.81 -6.28
C THR A 638 43.71 -12.02 -5.43
N LEU A 639 43.73 -13.23 -5.98
CA LEU A 639 43.50 -14.45 -5.22
C LEU A 639 44.55 -14.61 -4.11
N THR A 640 45.81 -14.32 -4.40
CA THR A 640 46.90 -14.34 -3.41
C THR A 640 46.68 -13.27 -2.33
N ALA A 641 46.23 -12.07 -2.70
CA ALA A 641 45.91 -11.01 -1.74
C ALA A 641 44.74 -11.39 -0.81
N ILE A 642 43.70 -12.06 -1.34
CA ILE A 642 42.57 -12.57 -0.55
C ILE A 642 43.06 -13.63 0.43
N VAL A 643 43.81 -14.64 -0.03
CA VAL A 643 44.34 -15.71 0.84
C VAL A 643 45.25 -15.15 1.94
N LEU A 644 46.12 -14.19 1.61
CA LEU A 644 46.97 -13.52 2.60
C LEU A 644 46.13 -12.67 3.58
N GLY A 645 45.05 -12.06 3.12
CA GLY A 645 44.09 -11.32 3.94
C GLY A 645 43.36 -12.22 4.92
N GLU A 646 42.88 -13.38 4.46
CA GLU A 646 42.24 -14.40 5.29
C GLU A 646 43.21 -14.98 6.32
N GLU A 647 44.45 -15.29 5.92
CA GLU A 647 45.48 -15.77 6.84
C GLU A 647 45.80 -14.72 7.92
N LYS A 648 45.89 -13.44 7.54
CA LYS A 648 46.11 -12.35 8.50
C LYS A 648 44.93 -12.18 9.46
N LEU A 649 43.69 -12.25 8.95
CA LEU A 649 42.48 -12.20 9.79
C LEU A 649 42.45 -13.37 10.76
N ASN A 650 42.77 -14.58 10.28
CA ASN A 650 42.77 -15.79 11.11
C ASN A 650 43.87 -15.75 12.17
N ASN A 651 45.05 -15.22 11.83
CA ASN A 651 46.13 -14.99 12.80
C ASN A 651 45.72 -13.98 13.87
N GLN A 652 45.09 -12.86 13.49
CA GLN A 652 44.59 -11.87 14.45
C GLN A 652 43.50 -12.47 15.35
N LYS A 653 42.55 -13.23 14.80
CA LYS A 653 41.55 -13.95 15.58
C LYS A 653 42.20 -14.91 16.59
N SER A 654 43.16 -15.73 16.15
CA SER A 654 43.89 -16.65 17.04
C SER A 654 44.67 -15.91 18.15
N GLU A 655 45.24 -14.75 17.86
CA GLU A 655 45.90 -13.92 18.88
C GLU A 655 44.89 -13.38 19.90
N TYR A 656 43.76 -12.85 19.45
CA TYR A 656 42.70 -12.36 20.34
C TYR A 656 42.09 -13.49 21.18
N ASP A 657 41.89 -14.68 20.61
CA ASP A 657 41.38 -15.84 21.31
C ASP A 657 42.36 -16.31 22.40
N LYS A 658 43.67 -16.34 22.10
CA LYS A 658 44.70 -16.65 23.11
C LYS A 658 44.70 -15.64 24.25
N ILE A 659 44.56 -14.35 23.94
CA ILE A 659 44.49 -13.28 24.95
C ILE A 659 43.22 -13.43 25.80
N ALA A 660 42.08 -13.73 25.18
CA ALA A 660 40.82 -13.97 25.88
C ALA A 660 40.93 -15.17 26.84
N ILE A 661 41.51 -16.29 26.38
CA ILE A 661 41.73 -17.48 27.22
C ILE A 661 42.68 -17.20 28.39
N ASP A 662 43.78 -16.46 28.17
CA ASP A 662 44.71 -16.08 29.25
C ASP A 662 44.02 -15.18 30.29
N LEU A 663 43.25 -14.19 29.82
CA LEU A 663 42.49 -13.30 30.70
C LEU A 663 41.44 -14.07 31.50
N GLN A 664 40.73 -15.01 30.87
CA GLN A 664 39.74 -15.86 31.54
C GLN A 664 40.40 -16.75 32.59
N THR A 665 41.48 -17.45 32.24
CA THR A 665 42.21 -18.32 33.19
C THR A 665 42.70 -17.52 34.39
N ARG A 666 43.19 -16.29 34.16
CA ARG A 666 43.62 -15.39 35.24
C ARG A 666 42.46 -14.91 36.09
N LEU A 667 41.27 -14.73 35.53
CA LEU A 667 40.07 -14.39 36.27
C LEU A 667 39.63 -15.56 37.15
N ASP A 668 39.53 -16.77 36.60
CA ASP A 668 39.15 -17.99 37.32
C ASP A 668 40.10 -18.28 38.49
N GLU A 669 41.41 -18.14 38.27
CA GLU A 669 42.41 -18.28 39.33
C GLU A 669 42.21 -17.27 40.47
N LYS A 670 41.84 -16.03 40.14
CA LYS A 670 41.65 -14.97 41.13
C LYS A 670 40.35 -15.17 41.89
N GLU A 671 39.29 -15.62 41.22
CA GLU A 671 38.02 -15.98 41.85
C GLU A 671 38.18 -17.16 42.79
N CYS A 672 38.87 -18.23 42.37
CA CYS A 672 39.14 -19.38 43.21
C CYS A 672 39.89 -18.97 44.49
N LYS A 673 40.98 -18.20 44.36
CA LYS A 673 41.74 -17.67 45.52
C LYS A 673 40.88 -16.76 46.42
N ALA A 674 40.01 -15.93 45.84
CA ALA A 674 39.11 -15.07 46.61
C ALA A 674 38.07 -15.87 47.40
N ASN A 675 37.52 -16.92 46.80
CA ASN A 675 36.57 -17.83 47.43
C ASN A 675 37.23 -18.62 48.57
N GLU A 676 38.43 -19.16 48.35
CA GLU A 676 39.21 -19.86 49.40
C GLU A 676 39.48 -18.95 50.61
N ILE A 677 39.94 -17.72 50.37
CA ILE A 677 40.20 -16.75 51.45
C ILE A 677 38.90 -16.38 52.18
N SER A 678 37.83 -16.15 51.44
CA SER A 678 36.52 -15.80 52.00
C SER A 678 35.94 -16.92 52.86
N GLN A 679 36.07 -18.18 52.41
CA GLN A 679 35.64 -19.35 53.15
C GLN A 679 36.47 -19.55 54.42
N ALA A 680 37.81 -19.46 54.33
CA ALA A 680 38.69 -19.56 55.48
C ALA A 680 38.39 -18.47 56.54
N PHE A 681 38.08 -17.24 56.10
CA PHE A 681 37.69 -16.16 57.00
C PHE A 681 36.32 -16.39 57.66
N ARG A 682 35.34 -16.94 56.93
CA ARG A 682 34.04 -17.34 57.49
C ARG A 682 34.20 -18.43 58.54
N ASP A 683 35.01 -19.46 58.28
CA ASP A 683 35.26 -20.53 59.24
C ASP A 683 35.99 -20.03 60.50
N PHE A 684 36.94 -19.11 60.35
CA PHE A 684 37.60 -18.45 61.47
C PHE A 684 36.61 -17.63 62.34
N LYS A 685 35.74 -16.83 61.72
CA LYS A 685 34.69 -16.07 62.45
C LYS A 685 33.73 -17.01 63.18
N ARG A 686 33.35 -18.12 62.55
CA ARG A 686 32.50 -19.15 63.14
C ARG A 686 33.16 -19.80 64.36
N GLU A 687 34.46 -20.09 64.27
CA GLU A 687 35.23 -20.65 65.38
C GLU A 687 35.31 -19.68 66.57
N ILE A 688 35.63 -18.40 66.33
CA ILE A 688 35.64 -17.37 67.38
C ILE A 688 34.26 -17.20 68.02
N SER A 689 33.20 -17.17 67.20
CA SER A 689 31.83 -16.97 67.67
C SER A 689 31.31 -18.14 68.52
N ARG A 690 31.85 -19.35 68.35
CA ARG A 690 31.54 -20.51 69.21
C ARG A 690 32.22 -20.41 70.58
N HIS A 691 33.39 -19.78 70.64
CA HIS A 691 34.16 -19.59 71.88
C HIS A 691 33.82 -18.30 72.62
N SER A 692 32.96 -17.45 72.07
CA SER A 692 32.53 -16.21 72.72
C SER A 692 31.44 -16.48 73.77
N GLU A 693 31.62 -15.90 74.95
CA GLU A 693 30.70 -16.03 76.08
C GLU A 693 29.87 -14.75 76.27
N ASN A 694 28.60 -14.91 76.59
CA ASN A 694 27.71 -13.79 76.82
C ASN A 694 28.02 -13.11 78.17
N SER A 695 28.37 -11.83 78.16
CA SER A 695 28.83 -11.08 79.34
C SER A 695 27.85 -11.08 80.53
N ARG A 696 26.56 -11.32 80.30
CA ARG A 696 25.52 -11.35 81.36
C ARG A 696 25.27 -12.76 81.92
N THR A 697 25.57 -13.80 81.16
CA THR A 697 25.19 -15.19 81.52
C THR A 697 26.36 -16.17 81.58
N GLY A 698 27.56 -15.78 81.12
CA GLY A 698 28.78 -16.61 81.12
C GLY A 698 28.67 -17.88 80.28
N LYS A 699 27.61 -18.00 79.47
CA LYS A 699 27.36 -19.16 78.61
C LYS A 699 27.79 -18.86 77.17
N PRO A 700 28.32 -19.86 76.45
CA PRO A 700 28.69 -19.71 75.04
C PRO A 700 27.46 -19.44 74.17
N MET A 701 27.66 -18.72 73.06
CA MET A 701 26.56 -18.38 72.15
C MET A 701 25.93 -19.63 71.51
N PRO A 702 24.59 -19.74 71.45
CA PRO A 702 23.92 -20.86 70.81
C PRO A 702 24.23 -20.94 69.30
N LYS A 703 24.45 -22.15 68.77
CA LYS A 703 24.73 -22.39 67.34
C LYS A 703 23.69 -21.78 66.39
N LYS A 704 22.41 -21.74 66.79
CA LYS A 704 21.31 -21.13 66.02
C LYS A 704 21.48 -19.62 65.87
N VAL A 705 21.98 -18.94 66.90
CA VAL A 705 22.22 -17.49 66.89
C VAL A 705 23.44 -17.15 66.02
N ILE A 706 24.48 -17.99 66.06
CA ILE A 706 25.65 -17.85 65.18
C ILE A 706 25.24 -17.99 63.71
N ALA A 707 24.42 -19.00 63.36
CA ALA A 707 23.91 -19.16 62.01
C ALA A 707 23.04 -17.99 61.54
N GLN A 708 22.23 -17.40 62.43
CA GLN A 708 21.46 -16.19 62.12
C GLN A 708 22.36 -14.98 61.84
N PHE A 709 23.46 -14.80 62.59
CA PHE A 709 24.42 -13.74 62.31
C PHE A 709 25.20 -13.97 61.01
N GLU A 710 25.61 -15.21 60.73
CA GLU A 710 26.25 -15.56 59.46
C GLU A 710 25.32 -15.26 58.27
N GLN A 711 24.03 -15.60 58.37
CA GLN A 711 23.06 -15.32 57.32
C GLN A 711 22.76 -13.82 57.16
N ALA A 712 22.73 -13.07 58.26
CA ALA A 712 22.58 -11.61 58.22
C ALA A 712 23.80 -10.92 57.62
N GLU A 713 25.01 -11.42 57.89
CA GLU A 713 26.26 -10.92 57.30
C GLU A 713 26.31 -11.20 55.80
N ILE A 714 25.94 -12.41 55.35
CA ILE A 714 25.86 -12.74 53.91
C ILE A 714 24.91 -11.79 53.18
N LYS A 715 23.70 -11.57 53.71
CA LYS A 715 22.74 -10.61 53.11
C LYS A 715 23.30 -9.19 53.02
N LYS A 716 24.12 -8.79 54.00
CA LYS A 716 24.76 -7.47 54.02
C LYS A 716 25.94 -7.39 53.05
N ASP A 717 26.70 -8.47 52.89
CA ASP A 717 27.76 -8.57 51.89
C ASP A 717 27.19 -8.51 50.47
N GLU A 718 26.09 -9.22 50.18
CA GLU A 718 25.36 -9.15 48.90
C GLU A 718 24.83 -7.74 48.62
N GLU A 719 24.28 -7.06 49.63
CA GLU A 719 23.83 -5.66 49.51
C GLU A 719 25.02 -4.73 49.20
N ALA A 720 26.15 -4.92 49.87
CA ALA A 720 27.37 -4.14 49.64
C ALA A 720 27.96 -4.39 48.25
N GLU A 721 27.95 -5.64 47.78
CA GLU A 721 28.38 -6.01 46.42
C GLU A 721 27.49 -5.35 45.36
N ARG A 722 26.16 -5.42 45.52
CA ARG A 722 25.20 -4.76 44.62
C ARG A 722 25.46 -3.25 44.53
N VAL A 723 25.68 -2.60 45.67
CA VAL A 723 26.00 -1.16 45.71
C VAL A 723 27.36 -0.87 45.07
N ARG A 724 28.37 -1.74 45.26
CA ARG A 724 29.68 -1.60 44.61
C ARG A 724 29.58 -1.74 43.09
N LEU A 725 28.86 -2.73 42.59
CA LEU A 725 28.61 -2.91 41.16
C LEU A 725 27.89 -1.69 40.58
N LYS A 726 26.86 -1.18 41.28
CA LYS A 726 26.18 0.06 40.90
C LYS A 726 27.14 1.25 40.90
N ASN A 727 28.06 1.35 41.86
CA ASN A 727 29.06 2.42 41.90
C ASN A 727 30.06 2.32 40.74
N ILE A 728 30.54 1.12 40.41
CA ILE A 728 31.45 0.88 39.28
C ILE A 728 30.75 1.23 37.97
N ASN A 729 29.51 0.78 37.79
CA ASN A 729 28.72 1.08 36.61
C ASN A 729 28.49 2.59 36.49
N LEU A 730 28.06 3.26 37.56
CA LEU A 730 27.92 4.72 37.60
C LEU A 730 29.23 5.46 37.31
N LYS A 731 30.38 4.96 37.78
CA LYS A 731 31.68 5.54 37.42
C LYS A 731 32.03 5.35 35.95
N MET A 732 31.72 4.19 35.38
CA MET A 732 31.90 3.93 33.95
C MET A 732 30.97 4.78 33.10
N THR A 733 29.71 4.95 33.49
CA THR A 733 28.77 5.84 32.79
C THR A 733 29.21 7.29 32.90
N VAL A 734 29.66 7.75 34.07
CA VAL A 734 30.26 9.09 34.21
C VAL A 734 31.46 9.25 33.28
N LYS A 735 32.39 8.30 33.27
CA LYS A 735 33.55 8.36 32.37
C LYS A 735 33.15 8.35 30.88
N LYS A 736 32.12 7.56 30.51
CA LYS A 736 31.56 7.53 29.16
C LYS A 736 30.91 8.86 28.80
N LEU A 737 30.15 9.45 29.71
CA LEU A 737 29.52 10.76 29.55
C LEU A 737 30.56 11.88 29.49
N GLU A 738 31.63 11.82 30.29
CA GLU A 738 32.76 12.76 30.23
C GLU A 738 33.51 12.66 28.90
N ASN A 739 33.72 11.44 28.39
CA ASN A 739 34.33 11.24 27.07
C ASN A 739 33.42 11.74 25.95
N ASN A 740 32.11 11.49 26.04
CA ASN A 740 31.13 12.03 25.08
C ASN A 740 31.05 13.56 25.16
N LEU A 741 31.13 14.12 26.37
CA LEU A 741 31.19 15.57 26.59
C LEU A 741 32.45 16.13 25.95
N ARG A 742 33.63 15.53 26.19
CA ARG A 742 34.88 15.95 25.55
C ARG A 742 34.85 15.82 24.03
N ALA A 743 34.23 14.77 23.49
CA ALA A 743 34.07 14.62 22.04
C ALA A 743 33.16 15.73 21.47
N LYS A 744 32.09 16.10 22.19
CA LYS A 744 31.24 17.24 21.85
C LYS A 744 31.96 18.59 22.04
N GLU A 745 32.80 18.73 23.05
CA GLU A 745 33.64 19.93 23.27
C GLU A 745 34.75 20.06 22.23
N GLN A 746 35.32 18.95 21.74
CA GLN A 746 36.29 18.94 20.63
C GLN A 746 35.63 19.27 19.29
N LEU A 747 34.34 18.95 19.10
CA LEU A 747 33.52 19.46 18.00
C LEU A 747 33.14 20.94 18.18
N ALA A 748 33.25 21.49 19.40
CA ALA A 748 32.90 22.86 19.74
C ALA A 748 34.07 23.85 19.62
N GLU A 749 35.27 23.42 19.19
CA GLU A 749 36.40 24.34 18.94
C GLU A 749 36.18 25.27 17.72
N GLY A 750 34.97 25.25 17.12
CA GLY A 750 34.52 26.17 16.07
C GLY A 750 33.08 26.71 16.18
N LEU A 751 32.33 26.45 17.26
CA LEU A 751 30.94 26.94 17.41
C LEU A 751 30.86 28.11 18.40
N HIS A 752 30.41 29.29 17.95
CA HIS A 752 30.32 30.46 18.81
C HIS A 752 29.15 30.34 19.80
N LEU A 753 29.37 30.73 21.06
CA LEU A 753 28.36 30.72 22.13
C LEU A 753 27.06 31.46 21.75
N ILE A 754 27.18 32.45 20.86
CA ILE A 754 26.07 33.24 20.32
C ILE A 754 25.16 32.38 19.43
N ASP A 755 25.73 31.52 18.60
CA ASP A 755 24.99 30.63 17.71
C ASP A 755 24.23 29.57 18.53
N PHE A 756 24.82 29.12 19.64
CA PHE A 756 24.16 28.20 20.56
C PHE A 756 22.97 28.85 21.29
N GLU A 757 23.10 30.10 21.75
CA GLU A 757 21.98 30.83 22.35
C GLU A 757 20.89 31.14 21.32
N GLN A 758 21.26 31.44 20.08
CA GLN A 758 20.32 31.66 18.98
C GLN A 758 19.54 30.39 18.64
N LEU A 759 20.21 29.25 18.46
CA LEU A 759 19.57 27.96 18.24
C LEU A 759 18.60 27.60 19.36
N LYS A 760 18.93 27.95 20.61
CA LYS A 760 18.05 27.71 21.75
C LYS A 760 16.77 28.56 21.71
N ILE A 761 16.88 29.82 21.31
CA ILE A 761 15.73 30.72 21.14
C ILE A 761 14.86 30.26 19.97
N GLU A 762 15.48 29.87 18.86
CA GLU A 762 14.77 29.34 17.68
C GLU A 762 14.02 28.05 18.02
N ASN A 763 14.65 27.11 18.74
CA ASN A 763 13.99 25.88 19.14
C ASN A 763 12.82 26.12 20.10
N GLN A 764 12.95 27.08 21.02
CA GLN A 764 11.86 27.45 21.93
C GLN A 764 10.69 28.10 21.18
N THR A 765 10.97 29.01 20.24
CA THR A 765 9.91 29.65 19.42
C THR A 765 9.23 28.67 18.47
N LEU A 766 9.94 27.67 17.94
CA LEU A 766 9.34 26.60 17.16
C LEU A 766 8.43 25.73 18.01
N ASN A 767 8.82 25.38 19.25
CA ASN A 767 7.95 24.62 20.15
C ASN A 767 6.67 25.39 20.52
N GLU A 768 6.76 26.70 20.77
CA GLU A 768 5.57 27.52 21.03
C GLU A 768 4.60 27.52 19.83
N LYS A 769 5.13 27.59 18.60
CA LYS A 769 4.31 27.46 17.38
C LYS A 769 3.66 26.08 17.24
N ILE A 770 4.36 25.01 17.61
CA ILE A 770 3.81 23.65 17.59
C ILE A 770 2.64 23.54 18.58
N GLU A 771 2.78 24.08 19.79
CA GLU A 771 1.69 24.09 20.78
C GLU A 771 0.48 24.90 20.28
N GLU A 772 0.69 26.07 19.68
CA GLU A 772 -0.39 26.88 19.11
C GLU A 772 -1.13 26.13 17.99
N ARG A 773 -0.39 25.51 17.05
CA ARG A 773 -1.00 24.71 15.97
C ARG A 773 -1.73 23.48 16.49
N ASN A 774 -1.23 22.84 17.55
CA ASN A 774 -1.92 21.73 18.19
C ASN A 774 -3.26 22.17 18.83
N GLU A 775 -3.31 23.36 19.45
CA GLU A 775 -4.57 23.91 19.95
C GLU A 775 -5.56 24.25 18.83
N GLU A 776 -5.08 24.80 17.72
CA GLU A 776 -5.91 25.07 16.54
C GLU A 776 -6.49 23.79 15.93
N LEU A 777 -5.66 22.75 15.81
CA LEU A 777 -6.06 21.43 15.36
C LEU A 777 -7.16 20.86 16.27
N HIS A 778 -7.01 21.01 17.59
CA HIS A 778 -8.02 20.57 18.55
C HIS A 778 -9.34 21.36 18.41
N LYS A 779 -9.28 22.67 18.13
CA LYS A 779 -10.48 23.49 17.84
C LYS A 779 -11.16 23.03 16.55
N LEU A 780 -10.39 22.72 15.49
CA LEU A 780 -10.93 22.24 14.22
C LEU A 780 -11.59 20.86 14.35
N ARG A 781 -10.97 19.92 15.08
CA ARG A 781 -11.59 18.61 15.38
C ARG A 781 -12.95 18.78 16.05
N LYS A 782 -13.06 19.67 17.05
CA LYS A 782 -14.33 19.95 17.75
C LYS A 782 -15.39 20.55 16.82
N LYS A 783 -14.99 21.45 15.91
CA LYS A 783 -15.88 21.99 14.87
C LYS A 783 -16.35 20.89 13.93
N ASN A 784 -15.45 20.01 13.48
CA ASN A 784 -15.80 18.88 12.61
C ASN A 784 -16.83 17.95 13.27
N THR A 785 -16.61 17.54 14.52
CA THR A 785 -17.60 16.73 15.28
C THR A 785 -18.98 17.40 15.34
N THR A 786 -19.01 18.71 15.60
CA THR A 786 -20.27 19.47 15.64
C THR A 786 -20.94 19.51 14.26
N THR A 787 -20.18 19.71 13.19
CA THR A 787 -20.67 19.71 11.81
C THR A 787 -21.24 18.35 11.43
N VAL A 788 -20.56 17.25 11.78
CA VAL A 788 -21.04 15.88 11.55
C VAL A 788 -22.37 15.65 12.24
N GLN A 789 -22.52 16.07 13.51
CA GLN A 789 -23.81 15.97 14.22
C GLN A 789 -24.94 16.74 13.49
N VAL A 790 -24.65 17.96 13.04
CA VAL A 790 -25.62 18.75 12.26
C VAL A 790 -25.97 18.07 10.94
N LEU A 791 -24.98 17.52 10.22
CA LEU A 791 -25.19 16.78 8.98
C LEU A 791 -26.04 15.53 9.20
N THR A 792 -25.82 14.80 10.30
CA THR A 792 -26.65 13.64 10.69
C THR A 792 -28.11 14.06 10.90
N HIS A 793 -28.35 15.12 11.67
CA HIS A 793 -29.71 15.63 11.86
C HIS A 793 -30.37 16.10 10.55
N ILE A 794 -29.61 16.71 9.64
CA ILE A 794 -30.14 17.11 8.33
C ILE A 794 -30.47 15.88 7.47
N LYS A 795 -29.61 14.85 7.49
CA LYS A 795 -29.81 13.60 6.76
C LYS A 795 -31.08 12.87 7.24
N GLU A 796 -31.28 12.77 8.54
CA GLU A 796 -32.50 12.19 9.14
C GLU A 796 -33.76 12.95 8.72
N LYS A 797 -33.73 14.29 8.80
CA LYS A 797 -34.86 15.12 8.34
C LYS A 797 -35.13 14.95 6.86
N LEU A 798 -34.08 14.87 6.03
CA LEU A 798 -34.21 14.65 4.60
C LEU A 798 -34.87 13.29 4.32
N GLN A 799 -34.44 12.23 5.00
CA GLN A 799 -35.04 10.90 4.86
C GLN A 799 -36.53 10.90 5.28
N ALA A 800 -36.87 11.55 6.38
CA ALA A 800 -38.26 11.70 6.81
C ALA A 800 -39.12 12.41 5.74
N VAL A 801 -38.63 13.53 5.19
CA VAL A 801 -39.33 14.28 4.14
C VAL A 801 -39.43 13.47 2.84
N GLN A 802 -38.41 12.67 2.49
CA GLN A 802 -38.45 11.77 1.34
C GLN A 802 -39.51 10.67 1.52
N ALA A 803 -39.62 10.08 2.71
CA ALA A 803 -40.65 9.11 3.04
C ALA A 803 -42.07 9.72 2.91
N ASP A 804 -42.28 10.93 3.46
CA ASP A 804 -43.55 11.64 3.35
C ASP A 804 -43.91 11.97 1.89
N ASN A 805 -42.92 12.35 1.08
CA ASN A 805 -43.09 12.57 -0.34
C ASN A 805 -43.47 11.28 -1.08
N ALA A 806 -42.86 10.14 -0.74
CA ALA A 806 -43.22 8.85 -1.33
C ALA A 806 -44.67 8.47 -1.02
N VAL A 807 -45.12 8.66 0.22
CA VAL A 807 -46.52 8.45 0.62
C VAL A 807 -47.45 9.37 -0.16
N THR A 808 -47.09 10.65 -0.32
CA THR A 808 -47.89 11.63 -1.05
C THR A 808 -47.99 11.30 -2.54
N ARG A 809 -46.89 10.84 -3.16
CA ARG A 809 -46.89 10.35 -4.54
C ARG A 809 -47.81 9.14 -4.71
N SER A 810 -47.78 8.19 -3.78
CA SER A 810 -48.68 7.03 -3.80
C SER A 810 -50.16 7.45 -3.72
N LYS A 811 -50.49 8.41 -2.83
CA LYS A 811 -51.83 9.01 -2.76
C LYS A 811 -52.23 9.65 -4.09
N LEU A 812 -51.34 10.39 -4.73
CA LEU A 812 -51.58 11.03 -6.03
C LEU A 812 -51.87 9.98 -7.11
N THR A 813 -51.07 8.91 -7.19
CA THR A 813 -51.30 7.79 -8.12
C THR A 813 -52.66 7.12 -7.88
N SER A 814 -53.05 6.90 -6.62
CA SER A 814 -54.37 6.35 -6.30
C SER A 814 -55.51 7.27 -6.75
N LEU A 815 -55.37 8.58 -6.58
CA LEU A 815 -56.38 9.56 -6.98
C LEU A 815 -56.48 9.62 -8.51
N ASP A 816 -55.36 9.57 -9.23
CA ASP A 816 -55.35 9.52 -10.70
C ASP A 816 -56.04 8.26 -11.22
N SER A 817 -55.83 7.11 -10.57
CA SER A 817 -56.52 5.85 -10.93
C SER A 817 -58.05 5.96 -10.75
N SER A 818 -58.49 6.60 -9.66
CA SER A 818 -59.92 6.86 -9.38
C SER A 818 -60.52 7.87 -10.36
N LEU A 819 -59.76 8.91 -10.69
CA LEU A 819 -60.15 9.91 -11.68
C LEU A 819 -60.28 9.29 -13.08
N SER A 820 -59.33 8.44 -13.46
CA SER A 820 -59.38 7.67 -14.72
C SER A 820 -60.64 6.80 -14.78
N SER A 821 -60.90 6.02 -13.74
CA SER A 821 -62.11 5.19 -13.63
C SER A 821 -63.40 6.01 -13.72
N SER A 822 -63.43 7.19 -13.09
CA SER A 822 -64.56 8.11 -13.16
C SER A 822 -64.74 8.71 -14.56
N ARG A 823 -63.65 9.04 -15.26
CA ARG A 823 -63.66 9.51 -16.66
C ARG A 823 -64.17 8.43 -17.61
N ASP A 824 -63.77 7.18 -17.42
CA ASP A 824 -64.26 6.04 -18.20
C ASP A 824 -65.76 5.84 -17.98
N ARG A 825 -66.21 5.85 -16.73
CA ARG A 825 -67.64 5.78 -16.38
C ARG A 825 -68.43 6.92 -17.01
N LEU A 826 -67.93 8.15 -16.97
CA LEU A 826 -68.57 9.29 -17.61
C LEU A 826 -68.67 9.09 -19.13
N THR A 827 -67.63 8.55 -19.75
CA THR A 827 -67.60 8.26 -21.19
C THR A 827 -68.63 7.19 -21.56
N GLN A 828 -68.73 6.12 -20.76
CA GLN A 828 -69.76 5.08 -20.93
C GLN A 828 -71.18 5.65 -20.78
N LEU A 829 -71.42 6.48 -19.77
CA LEU A 829 -72.72 7.14 -19.57
C LEU A 829 -73.05 8.14 -20.68
N LYS A 830 -72.06 8.87 -21.22
CA LYS A 830 -72.27 9.73 -22.40
C LYS A 830 -72.67 8.91 -23.62
N ARG A 831 -72.01 7.76 -23.86
CA ARG A 831 -72.37 6.83 -24.94
C ARG A 831 -73.78 6.29 -24.77
N SER A 832 -74.15 5.81 -23.57
CA SER A 832 -75.50 5.28 -23.32
C SER A 832 -76.58 6.35 -23.49
N ARG A 833 -76.33 7.57 -23.00
CA ARG A 833 -77.21 8.73 -23.22
C ARG A 833 -77.39 9.02 -24.71
N GLU A 834 -76.32 8.96 -25.50
CA GLU A 834 -76.39 9.22 -26.94
C GLU A 834 -77.17 8.14 -27.68
N LEU A 835 -76.99 6.86 -27.32
CA LEU A 835 -77.79 5.74 -27.82
C LEU A 835 -79.28 5.92 -27.50
N ILE A 836 -79.60 6.30 -26.26
CA ILE A 836 -80.98 6.57 -25.83
C ILE A 836 -81.55 7.77 -26.60
N ARG A 837 -80.77 8.84 -26.82
CA ARG A 837 -81.20 9.99 -27.63
C ARG A 837 -81.47 9.60 -29.07
N ALA A 838 -80.56 8.86 -29.70
CA ALA A 838 -80.75 8.36 -31.07
C ALA A 838 -82.01 7.48 -31.17
N SER A 839 -82.21 6.57 -30.21
CA SER A 839 -83.43 5.76 -30.12
C SER A 839 -84.68 6.61 -29.91
N ASN A 840 -84.63 7.64 -29.05
CA ASN A 840 -85.74 8.58 -28.85
C ASN A 840 -86.07 9.36 -30.11
N VAL A 841 -85.07 9.79 -30.89
CA VAL A 841 -85.30 10.46 -32.18
C VAL A 841 -86.01 9.52 -33.16
N VAL A 842 -85.55 8.26 -33.26
CA VAL A 842 -86.21 7.24 -34.10
C VAL A 842 -87.64 6.96 -33.61
N LEU A 843 -87.86 6.85 -32.29
CA LEU A 843 -89.19 6.66 -31.72
C LEU A 843 -90.11 7.87 -31.95
N LYS A 844 -89.58 9.09 -31.86
CA LYS A 844 -90.30 10.32 -32.22
C LYS A 844 -90.65 10.34 -33.70
N GLN A 845 -89.77 9.89 -34.59
CA GLN A 845 -90.09 9.75 -36.02
C GLN A 845 -91.18 8.69 -36.27
N LYS A 846 -91.15 7.55 -35.54
CA LYS A 846 -92.17 6.50 -35.63
C LYS A 846 -93.53 6.94 -35.07
N ARG A 847 -93.54 7.78 -34.04
CA ARG A 847 -94.74 8.44 -33.50
C ARG A 847 -95.03 9.70 -34.32
N GLY A 848 -95.57 9.54 -35.53
CA GLY A 848 -95.82 10.65 -36.46
C GLY A 848 -96.75 11.76 -35.94
N PHE A 849 -97.98 11.82 -36.42
CA PHE A 849 -98.95 12.91 -36.15
C PHE A 849 -99.13 13.30 -34.66
N ALA A 850 -98.85 12.38 -33.73
CA ALA A 850 -98.99 12.58 -32.28
C ALA A 850 -97.99 13.58 -31.65
N ASN A 851 -96.96 14.04 -32.35
CA ASN A 851 -95.96 14.98 -31.80
C ASN A 851 -96.30 16.46 -31.97
N SER A 852 -97.34 16.81 -32.73
CA SER A 852 -97.72 18.20 -32.97
C SER A 852 -99.14 18.45 -32.50
N GLU A 853 -99.27 19.20 -31.39
CA GLU A 853 -100.56 19.63 -30.84
C GLU A 853 -101.40 20.38 -31.87
N LEU A 854 -100.77 21.20 -32.72
CA LEU A 854 -101.45 21.91 -33.80
C LEU A 854 -102.04 20.97 -34.84
N LEU A 855 -101.31 19.91 -35.20
CA LEU A 855 -101.82 18.89 -36.11
C LEU A 855 -102.95 18.10 -35.46
N VAL A 856 -102.81 17.70 -34.18
CA VAL A 856 -103.88 17.05 -33.38
C VAL A 856 -105.15 17.90 -33.37
N VAL A 857 -105.02 19.19 -33.07
CA VAL A 857 -106.12 20.16 -33.08
C VAL A 857 -106.69 20.35 -34.49
N ASP A 858 -105.88 20.39 -35.55
CA ASP A 858 -106.37 20.47 -36.93
C ASP A 858 -107.12 19.20 -37.35
N PHE A 859 -106.68 18.01 -36.92
CA PHE A 859 -107.43 16.77 -37.17
C PHE A 859 -108.76 16.75 -36.42
N ASP A 860 -108.79 17.15 -35.16
CA ASP A 860 -110.05 17.25 -34.41
C ASP A 860 -110.98 18.29 -35.03
N THR A 861 -110.44 19.44 -35.46
CA THR A 861 -111.20 20.48 -36.17
C THR A 861 -111.71 19.97 -37.51
N ARG A 862 -110.89 19.25 -38.29
CA ARG A 862 -111.31 18.62 -39.55
C ARG A 862 -112.33 17.54 -39.33
N LYS A 863 -112.22 16.75 -38.26
CA LYS A 863 -113.19 15.72 -37.88
C LYS A 863 -114.55 16.36 -37.59
N VAL A 864 -114.58 17.45 -36.82
CA VAL A 864 -115.80 18.23 -36.58
C VAL A 864 -116.36 18.82 -37.87
N LYS A 865 -115.51 19.43 -38.72
CA LYS A 865 -115.93 19.96 -40.03
C LYS A 865 -116.48 18.86 -40.96
N LEU A 866 -115.87 17.68 -40.96
CA LEU A 866 -116.30 16.52 -41.74
C LEU A 866 -117.66 16.01 -41.25
N GLN A 867 -117.87 15.95 -39.93
CA GLN A 867 -119.16 15.61 -39.34
C GLN A 867 -120.24 16.65 -39.73
N ALA A 868 -119.91 17.95 -39.66
CA ALA A 868 -120.82 19.01 -40.10
C ALA A 868 -121.15 18.90 -41.59
N LYS A 869 -120.17 18.59 -42.44
CA LYS A 869 -120.40 18.37 -43.88
C LYS A 869 -121.22 17.11 -44.15
N LYS A 870 -121.01 16.02 -43.40
CA LYS A 870 -121.86 14.83 -43.47
C LYS A 870 -123.31 15.13 -43.06
N ALA A 871 -123.51 15.94 -42.02
CA ALA A 871 -124.84 16.38 -41.62
C ALA A 871 -125.51 17.27 -42.69
N GLN A 872 -124.77 18.21 -43.28
CA GLN A 872 -125.27 19.02 -44.41
C GLN A 872 -125.61 18.15 -45.64
N LEU A 873 -124.81 17.13 -45.92
CA LEU A 873 -125.08 16.20 -47.01
C LEU A 873 -126.35 15.38 -46.73
N ALA A 874 -126.56 14.94 -45.49
CA ALA A 874 -127.81 14.29 -45.08
C ALA A 874 -129.02 15.23 -45.23
N GLU A 875 -128.92 16.49 -44.79
CA GLU A 875 -129.99 17.49 -44.95
C GLU A 875 -130.28 17.79 -46.43
N LEU A 876 -129.25 17.89 -47.26
CA LEU A 876 -129.39 18.08 -48.71
C LEU A 876 -129.99 16.85 -49.40
N MET A 877 -129.62 15.64 -48.97
CA MET A 877 -130.27 14.41 -49.44
C MET A 877 -131.74 14.38 -49.03
N GLU A 878 -132.07 14.77 -47.81
CA GLU A 878 -133.46 14.85 -47.34
C GLU A 878 -134.26 15.91 -48.10
N ARG A 879 -133.67 17.08 -48.39
CA ARG A 879 -134.26 18.07 -49.29
C ARG A 879 -134.41 17.55 -50.72
N HIS A 880 -133.44 16.80 -51.23
CA HIS A 880 -133.53 16.19 -52.55
C HIS A 880 -134.66 15.17 -52.61
N THR A 881 -134.81 14.32 -51.59
CA THR A 881 -135.93 13.38 -51.51
C THR A 881 -137.26 14.11 -51.42
N ILE A 882 -137.37 15.18 -50.63
CA ILE A 882 -138.58 16.00 -50.56
C ILE A 882 -138.86 16.66 -51.93
N LEU A 883 -137.84 17.15 -52.63
CA LEU A 883 -138.00 17.75 -53.95
C LEU A 883 -138.39 16.71 -55.00
N GLU A 884 -137.78 15.51 -54.98
CA GLU A 884 -138.18 14.37 -55.81
C GLU A 884 -139.63 13.96 -55.53
N ASP A 885 -140.05 13.92 -54.27
CA ASP A 885 -141.44 13.65 -53.89
C ASP A 885 -142.39 14.76 -54.40
N THR A 886 -141.99 16.04 -54.34
CA THR A 886 -142.78 17.14 -54.93
C THR A 886 -142.80 17.14 -56.46
N ILE A 887 -141.72 16.70 -57.12
CA ILE A 887 -141.65 16.55 -58.58
C ILE A 887 -142.49 15.34 -59.02
N GLN A 888 -142.47 14.23 -58.28
CA GLN A 888 -143.38 13.10 -58.49
C GLN A 888 -144.84 13.51 -58.27
N ALA A 889 -145.13 14.34 -57.26
CA ALA A 889 -146.48 14.89 -57.04
C ALA A 889 -146.92 15.87 -58.15
N ALA A 890 -146.00 16.58 -58.79
CA ALA A 890 -146.26 17.52 -59.89
C ALA A 890 -146.26 16.88 -61.30
N SER A 891 -145.79 15.64 -61.43
CA SER A 891 -145.79 14.85 -62.69
C SER A 891 -146.89 13.76 -62.71
N GLY A 892 -147.75 13.73 -61.70
CA GLY A 892 -148.94 12.86 -61.59
C GLY A 892 -150.28 13.53 -61.90
N LEU A 893 -150.28 14.65 -62.64
CA LEU A 893 -151.48 15.36 -63.11
C LEU A 893 -151.45 15.59 -64.62
#